data_AF-A0A4Z0PG97-F1
#
_entry.id   AF-A0A4Z0PG97-F1
#
_cell.length_a   1.000
_cell.length_b   1.000
_cell.length_c   1.000
_cell.angle_alpha   90.00
_cell.angle_beta   90.00
_cell.angle_gamma   90.00
#
_symmetry.space_group_name_H-M   'P 1'
#
loop_
_entity.id
_entity.type
_entity.pdbx_description
1 polymer ?
#
loop_
_entity_poly.entity_id
_entity_poly.type
_entity_poly.pdbx_seq_one_letter_code
_entity_poly.pdbx_strand_id
1 'polypeptide(L)'
;MKHLFAWVLAAAMSMSMAAMAQVMPPPAPATLQGQPLKDWLRTNWYDGKRVDLGYNVARGKMYNYIDVYNGQLTCVYSGYSVPKTLDSAATGTTNVGRINCEHSIPQSWFDQVSRMRSDIHHLFPTYDTWNSNRGDDMLGDVPDTQTQIWMRGTVSQATIPTANIDEWSEDTPDVFEPREDHKGNVARCAFYFYTMHQGQTFDAGKEVITALGDLQTLYKWHLADPVDARERERNRRTAKSQGNFNPYIAYPELVARAYGLIVQPTFAFTNSTGTILEGNTGTSIYTTTVTVNPAPTSTITVQVAVDAANSTATNPADYSFSTQTLTFAAGETTKTISVTVNGDTQPEADEVVQLTLTNPSTGSSTGGAATQALVITNDDGEAPTVKFASMSGSLPEGNTGTQTYTVNVTFTGTPTTTAVTVPVTVVAASTTADAADYTLNTTSLTFAAGQTNQTRPVTITVNGDLIPEVGEVVYLRLGTPTSGAIVGTPGGHAFTISNDDQPPTAGNCSRLFFSEYVEASSGNTKVLEIFNPSPFAIDLAGKRVSLYTNGSTTPVVQQLTGSIAAGDVYIIANAGSVASVLADADLTSNVTFFNGDDAIALFDGTDTLDVIGVIGQQPAASGWVIPGGGTTTNNTLVRKNTVGQGDARWSRGAATWQAVGADVYTNIGSHSSSCLTLGTKAPAISTNKLEVYPTPATQQLHVRLPELAVRTEATISLFNALGQQVLTRRQVLGGASAEATLDVRSLPAGLYTVRVAVGNNFYTSRAIVQP
;
A
#
# COMPACT_ATOMS: atom_id res chain seq x y z
N MET A 1 62.15 6.12 -44.66
CA MET A 1 61.40 7.34 -44.31
C MET A 1 59.91 7.01 -44.36
N LYS A 2 59.16 7.46 -43.34
CA LYS A 2 57.74 7.15 -43.02
C LYS A 2 57.52 5.81 -42.28
N HIS A 3 57.36 5.88 -40.96
CA HIS A 3 56.05 5.77 -40.26
C HIS A 3 56.31 5.58 -38.75
N LEU A 4 56.18 6.66 -37.97
CA LEU A 4 56.16 6.62 -36.50
C LEU A 4 55.09 7.63 -36.02
N PHE A 5 53.92 7.12 -35.64
CA PHE A 5 52.80 7.78 -34.94
C PHE A 5 52.01 6.61 -34.33
N ALA A 6 51.51 6.59 -33.09
CA ALA A 6 51.22 7.65 -32.14
C ALA A 6 51.03 6.98 -30.77
N TRP A 7 51.58 7.52 -29.67
CA TRP A 7 51.12 7.27 -28.29
C TRP A 7 51.73 8.33 -27.35
N VAL A 8 51.23 9.57 -27.34
CA VAL A 8 51.24 10.49 -26.17
C VAL A 8 50.19 11.60 -26.43
N LEU A 9 48.96 11.45 -25.94
CA LEU A 9 48.13 12.55 -25.36
C LEU A 9 46.74 11.99 -24.97
N ALA A 10 46.60 11.48 -23.75
CA ALA A 10 45.30 11.26 -23.10
C ALA A 10 45.49 11.06 -21.59
N ALA A 11 46.03 12.06 -20.90
CA ALA A 11 46.09 12.07 -19.44
C ALA A 11 45.89 13.51 -18.92
N ALA A 12 44.76 14.13 -19.29
CA ALA A 12 44.27 15.36 -18.68
C ALA A 12 42.81 15.61 -19.10
N MET A 13 41.85 14.97 -18.43
CA MET A 13 40.51 15.50 -18.10
C MET A 13 39.63 14.37 -17.58
N SER A 14 39.88 13.98 -16.32
CA SER A 14 38.83 13.41 -15.48
C SER A 14 38.77 14.24 -14.21
N MET A 15 38.40 15.52 -14.35
CA MET A 15 37.80 16.21 -13.22
C MET A 15 36.42 15.59 -13.04
N SER A 16 36.33 14.68 -12.08
CA SER A 16 35.07 14.36 -11.44
C SER A 16 34.39 15.68 -11.08
N MET A 17 33.27 16.00 -11.73
CA MET A 17 32.37 17.03 -11.23
C MET A 17 31.85 16.54 -9.88
N ALA A 18 32.54 16.89 -8.80
CA ALA A 18 31.89 16.97 -7.51
C ALA A 18 30.67 17.87 -7.71
N ALA A 19 29.48 17.34 -7.44
CA ALA A 19 28.24 18.11 -7.50
C ALA A 19 28.41 19.32 -6.57
N MET A 20 28.70 20.50 -7.13
CA MET A 20 28.67 21.73 -6.35
C MET A 20 27.24 21.88 -5.87
N ALA A 21 27.04 21.89 -4.55
CA ALA A 21 25.75 22.24 -3.98
C ALA A 21 25.33 23.58 -4.56
N GLN A 22 24.11 23.67 -5.11
CA GLN A 22 23.60 24.94 -5.61
C GLN A 22 23.56 25.93 -4.44
N VAL A 23 24.38 26.97 -4.55
CA VAL A 23 24.45 28.02 -3.53
C VAL A 23 23.23 28.91 -3.72
N MET A 24 22.53 29.20 -2.62
CA MET A 24 21.41 30.12 -2.63
C MET A 24 21.88 31.48 -3.20
N PRO A 25 21.20 32.05 -4.21
CA PRO A 25 21.55 33.36 -4.72
C PRO A 25 21.42 34.44 -3.64
N PRO A 26 22.08 35.61 -3.81
CA PRO A 26 22.01 36.67 -2.82
C PRO A 26 20.57 37.18 -2.62
N PRO A 27 20.22 37.68 -1.42
CA PRO A 27 18.93 38.29 -1.16
C PRO A 27 18.73 39.54 -2.04
N ALA A 28 17.48 39.81 -2.41
CA ALA A 28 17.16 40.96 -3.22
C ALA A 28 17.42 42.28 -2.47
N PRO A 29 18.01 43.31 -3.12
CA PRO A 29 18.19 44.62 -2.51
C PRO A 29 16.86 45.17 -1.95
N ALA A 30 16.88 45.70 -0.73
CA ALA A 30 15.68 46.19 -0.04
C ALA A 30 14.96 47.34 -0.76
N THR A 31 15.67 48.08 -1.63
CA THR A 31 15.15 49.23 -2.37
C THR A 31 14.36 48.85 -3.64
N LEU A 32 14.47 47.61 -4.12
CA LEU A 32 13.75 47.17 -5.31
C LEU A 32 12.32 46.73 -4.98
N GLN A 33 11.39 47.10 -5.84
CA GLN A 33 9.97 46.72 -5.78
C GLN A 33 9.38 46.65 -7.19
N GLY A 34 8.22 46.04 -7.33
CA GLY A 34 7.48 45.96 -8.60
C GLY A 34 8.29 45.32 -9.73
N GLN A 35 8.16 45.88 -10.93
CA GLN A 35 8.84 45.41 -12.14
C GLN A 35 10.38 45.37 -12.02
N PRO A 36 11.08 46.41 -11.51
CA PRO A 36 12.52 46.33 -11.24
C PRO A 36 12.96 45.16 -10.36
N LEU A 37 12.17 44.80 -9.34
CA LEU A 37 12.46 43.64 -8.49
C LEU A 37 12.28 42.33 -9.27
N LYS A 38 11.20 42.19 -10.04
CA LYS A 38 10.97 41.00 -10.89
C LYS A 38 12.10 40.80 -11.91
N ASP A 39 12.57 41.87 -12.54
CA ASP A 39 13.70 41.83 -13.50
C ASP A 39 15.01 41.42 -12.82
N TRP A 40 15.27 41.97 -11.62
CA TRP A 40 16.44 41.60 -10.84
C TRP A 40 16.38 40.13 -10.40
N LEU A 41 15.23 39.64 -9.93
CA LEU A 41 15.03 38.24 -9.56
C LEU A 41 15.25 37.33 -10.75
N ARG A 42 14.61 37.60 -11.90
CA ARG A 42 14.81 36.81 -13.13
C ARG A 42 16.28 36.72 -13.52
N THR A 43 17.00 37.85 -13.51
CA THR A 43 18.42 37.89 -13.88
C THR A 43 19.33 37.12 -12.92
N ASN A 44 19.08 37.21 -11.61
CA ASN A 44 19.98 36.66 -10.59
C ASN A 44 19.60 35.24 -10.14
N TRP A 45 18.34 34.85 -10.30
CA TRP A 45 17.80 33.59 -9.81
C TRP A 45 17.40 32.61 -10.91
N TYR A 46 17.25 33.03 -12.17
CA TYR A 46 16.74 32.17 -13.24
C TYR A 46 17.60 32.16 -14.50
N ASP A 47 17.76 33.32 -15.15
CA ASP A 47 18.42 33.43 -16.45
C ASP A 47 19.91 33.02 -16.33
N GLY A 48 20.30 32.00 -17.10
CA GLY A 48 21.64 31.41 -17.03
C GLY A 48 21.93 30.59 -15.76
N LYS A 49 20.93 30.38 -14.89
CA LYS A 49 21.03 29.53 -13.68
C LYS A 49 20.28 28.22 -13.86
N ARG A 50 19.08 28.29 -14.45
CA ARG A 50 18.28 27.10 -14.73
C ARG A 50 18.88 26.28 -15.87
N VAL A 51 18.90 24.96 -15.68
CA VAL A 51 19.17 23.96 -16.70
C VAL A 51 17.84 23.40 -17.19
N ASP A 52 17.55 23.53 -18.49
CA ASP A 52 16.40 22.86 -19.10
C ASP A 52 16.70 21.36 -19.23
N LEU A 53 15.96 20.55 -18.46
CA LEU A 53 16.12 19.10 -18.44
C LEU A 53 15.34 18.40 -19.55
N GLY A 54 14.45 19.12 -20.24
CA GLY A 54 13.41 18.53 -21.06
C GLY A 54 12.28 17.92 -20.22
N TYR A 55 11.10 17.82 -20.83
CA TYR A 55 9.85 17.54 -20.12
C TYR A 55 9.83 16.20 -19.36
N ASN A 56 10.29 15.11 -19.99
CA ASN A 56 10.27 13.78 -19.36
C ASN A 56 11.24 13.67 -18.18
N VAL A 57 12.44 14.25 -18.29
CA VAL A 57 13.43 14.22 -17.20
C VAL A 57 12.97 15.09 -16.04
N ALA A 58 12.41 16.27 -16.32
CA ALA A 58 11.83 17.15 -15.29
C ALA A 58 10.75 16.42 -14.48
N ARG A 59 9.80 15.77 -15.15
CA ARG A 59 8.78 14.92 -14.50
C ARG A 59 9.38 13.74 -13.75
N GLY A 60 10.35 13.05 -14.33
CA GLY A 60 11.04 11.95 -13.66
C GLY A 60 11.70 12.40 -12.36
N LYS A 61 12.39 13.55 -12.37
CA LYS A 61 12.96 14.14 -11.15
C LYS A 61 11.88 14.53 -10.14
N MET A 62 10.77 15.09 -10.62
CA MET A 62 9.60 15.40 -9.81
C MET A 62 9.10 14.17 -9.03
N TYR A 63 8.77 13.10 -9.75
CA TYR A 63 8.17 11.89 -9.18
C TYR A 63 9.09 11.05 -8.31
N ASN A 64 10.39 11.00 -8.60
CA ASN A 64 11.30 10.07 -7.91
C ASN A 64 12.16 10.76 -6.84
N TYR A 65 12.26 12.09 -6.84
CA TYR A 65 13.15 12.80 -5.94
C TYR A 65 12.52 14.02 -5.26
N ILE A 66 11.96 14.93 -6.05
CA ILE A 66 11.60 16.27 -5.56
C ILE A 66 10.36 16.20 -4.68
N ASP A 67 9.32 15.48 -5.12
CA ASP A 67 8.03 15.38 -4.42
C ASP A 67 7.88 14.11 -3.57
N VAL A 68 8.94 13.31 -3.45
CA VAL A 68 8.96 12.13 -2.56
C VAL A 68 9.27 12.56 -1.13
N TYR A 69 8.31 12.45 -0.23
CA TYR A 69 8.45 12.84 1.18
C TYR A 69 7.99 11.70 2.08
N ASN A 70 8.77 11.37 3.12
CA ASN A 70 8.51 10.25 4.03
C ASN A 70 8.18 8.92 3.31
N GLY A 71 8.87 8.64 2.19
CA GLY A 71 8.68 7.42 1.41
C GLY A 71 7.39 7.38 0.58
N GLN A 72 6.72 8.52 0.39
CA GLN A 72 5.47 8.63 -0.37
C GLN A 72 5.59 9.68 -1.47
N LEU A 73 4.94 9.42 -2.62
CA LEU A 73 4.65 10.43 -3.64
C LEU A 73 3.17 10.77 -3.55
N THR A 74 2.86 11.99 -3.08
CA THR A 74 1.49 12.42 -2.74
C THR A 74 0.97 13.48 -3.70
N CYS A 75 -0.22 13.27 -4.24
CA CYS A 75 -0.93 14.16 -5.13
C CYS A 75 -1.41 15.44 -4.44
N VAL A 76 -1.21 16.58 -5.09
CA VAL A 76 -1.44 17.90 -4.47
C VAL A 76 -2.91 18.29 -4.34
N TYR A 77 -3.80 17.80 -5.21
CA TYR A 77 -5.23 18.15 -5.16
C TYR A 77 -6.07 17.17 -4.34
N SER A 78 -5.67 15.90 -4.22
CA SER A 78 -6.50 14.91 -3.52
C SER A 78 -5.84 14.25 -2.33
N GLY A 79 -4.53 14.39 -2.16
CA GLY A 79 -3.80 13.62 -1.15
C GLY A 79 -3.65 12.13 -1.47
N TYR A 80 -4.10 11.64 -2.64
CA TYR A 80 -3.78 10.29 -3.09
C TYR A 80 -2.26 10.09 -3.09
N SER A 81 -1.80 8.98 -2.51
CA SER A 81 -0.36 8.71 -2.41
C SER A 81 -0.02 7.28 -2.78
N VAL A 82 1.20 7.11 -3.27
CA VAL A 82 1.79 5.80 -3.53
C VAL A 82 3.16 5.70 -2.87
N PRO A 83 3.54 4.54 -2.33
CA PRO A 83 4.89 4.32 -1.82
C PRO A 83 5.91 4.59 -2.91
N LYS A 84 6.92 5.40 -2.59
CA LYS A 84 7.97 5.78 -3.53
C LYS A 84 9.31 5.92 -2.83
N THR A 85 10.30 5.21 -3.35
CA THR A 85 11.68 5.34 -2.87
C THR A 85 12.29 6.63 -3.39
N LEU A 86 12.93 7.37 -2.48
CA LEU A 86 13.64 8.59 -2.82
C LEU A 86 14.91 8.27 -3.63
N ASP A 87 14.95 8.69 -4.90
CA ASP A 87 16.08 8.47 -5.80
C ASP A 87 16.40 9.73 -6.60
N SER A 88 17.49 10.41 -6.23
CA SER A 88 17.97 11.62 -6.89
C SER A 88 18.57 11.40 -8.28
N ALA A 89 18.91 10.16 -8.65
CA ALA A 89 19.46 9.81 -9.96
C ALA A 89 18.36 9.45 -10.96
N ALA A 90 17.24 8.88 -10.51
CA ALA A 90 16.13 8.49 -11.36
C ALA A 90 15.57 9.64 -12.22
N THR A 91 15.20 9.30 -13.46
CA THR A 91 14.56 10.20 -14.44
C THR A 91 13.37 9.54 -15.13
N GLY A 92 13.00 8.31 -14.74
CA GLY A 92 11.88 7.59 -15.32
C GLY A 92 10.54 8.16 -14.88
N THR A 93 9.58 8.18 -15.79
CA THR A 93 8.19 8.62 -15.52
C THR A 93 7.24 7.47 -15.21
N THR A 94 7.75 6.23 -15.19
CA THR A 94 6.98 5.02 -14.92
C THR A 94 6.94 4.70 -13.41
N ASN A 95 6.08 3.75 -13.02
CA ASN A 95 5.94 3.28 -11.64
C ASN A 95 5.46 4.36 -10.66
N VAL A 96 4.42 5.09 -11.05
CA VAL A 96 3.76 6.11 -10.22
C VAL A 96 2.25 5.86 -10.07
N GLY A 97 1.77 4.66 -10.42
CA GLY A 97 0.35 4.31 -10.34
C GLY A 97 -0.51 5.22 -11.22
N ARG A 98 -1.59 5.76 -10.64
CA ARG A 98 -2.55 6.68 -11.27
C ARG A 98 -2.16 8.16 -11.14
N ILE A 99 -0.87 8.44 -10.93
CA ILE A 99 -0.37 9.82 -10.78
C ILE A 99 0.03 10.41 -12.14
N ASN A 100 -0.51 11.58 -12.46
CA ASN A 100 -0.16 12.42 -13.59
C ASN A 100 0.70 13.64 -13.15
N CYS A 101 1.22 14.38 -14.12
CA CYS A 101 1.89 15.66 -13.89
C CYS A 101 0.89 16.78 -14.07
N GLU A 102 0.63 17.49 -12.98
CA GLU A 102 -0.06 18.75 -12.99
C GLU A 102 0.87 19.85 -13.50
N HIS A 103 0.33 20.70 -14.37
CA HIS A 103 0.91 21.97 -14.76
C HIS A 103 0.04 23.07 -14.15
N SER A 104 0.48 23.66 -13.02
CA SER A 104 -0.35 24.66 -12.34
C SER A 104 -0.71 25.84 -13.25
N ILE A 105 0.22 26.23 -14.13
CA ILE A 105 -0.09 27.10 -15.29
C ILE A 105 -0.30 26.17 -16.50
N PRO A 106 -1.51 26.13 -17.10
CA PRO A 106 -1.83 25.19 -18.18
C PRO A 106 -0.86 25.27 -19.36
N GLN A 107 -0.30 24.12 -19.75
CA GLN A 107 0.69 24.06 -20.84
C GLN A 107 0.14 24.43 -22.22
N SER A 108 -1.19 24.44 -22.38
CA SER A 108 -1.88 24.93 -23.58
C SER A 108 -1.68 26.44 -23.79
N TRP A 109 -1.55 27.23 -22.72
CA TRP A 109 -1.49 28.69 -22.81
C TRP A 109 -0.17 29.24 -23.36
N PHE A 110 0.83 28.39 -23.59
CA PHE A 110 2.17 28.81 -24.00
C PHE A 110 2.82 27.85 -25.01
N ASP A 111 2.00 27.14 -25.80
CA ASP A 111 2.44 26.22 -26.86
C ASP A 111 3.44 25.15 -26.39
N GLN A 112 3.36 24.75 -25.11
CA GLN A 112 4.25 23.74 -24.52
C GLN A 112 5.75 24.07 -24.67
N VAL A 113 6.12 25.34 -24.77
CA VAL A 113 7.53 25.78 -24.87
C VAL A 113 8.35 25.21 -23.70
N SER A 114 9.45 24.51 -24.03
CA SER A 114 10.22 23.70 -23.07
C SER A 114 10.65 24.47 -21.82
N ARG A 115 11.08 25.73 -22.00
CA ARG A 115 11.49 26.62 -20.91
C ARG A 115 10.45 26.67 -19.78
N MET A 116 9.17 26.82 -20.14
CA MET A 116 8.04 26.88 -19.23
C MET A 116 7.58 25.47 -18.87
N ARG A 117 7.30 24.65 -19.88
CA ARG A 117 6.73 23.29 -19.73
C ARG A 117 7.51 22.38 -18.79
N SER A 118 8.84 22.49 -18.77
CA SER A 118 9.73 21.63 -17.98
C SER A 118 10.23 22.28 -16.68
N ASP A 119 9.76 23.46 -16.33
CA ASP A 119 10.17 24.13 -15.09
C ASP A 119 9.51 23.46 -13.87
N ILE A 120 10.28 22.70 -13.09
CA ILE A 120 9.72 21.86 -12.02
C ILE A 120 9.03 22.68 -10.92
N HIS A 121 9.32 23.98 -10.79
CA HIS A 121 8.66 24.84 -9.80
C HIS A 121 7.15 25.02 -10.04
N HIS A 122 6.64 24.70 -11.24
CA HIS A 122 5.19 24.68 -11.53
C HIS A 122 4.62 23.30 -11.89
N LEU A 123 5.43 22.25 -11.74
CA LEU A 123 4.99 20.87 -11.97
C LEU A 123 4.69 20.23 -10.62
N PHE A 124 3.58 19.49 -10.51
CA PHE A 124 3.25 18.75 -9.29
C PHE A 124 2.68 17.35 -9.60
N PRO A 125 2.82 16.36 -8.69
CA PRO A 125 2.08 15.11 -8.81
C PRO A 125 0.59 15.36 -8.54
N THR A 126 -0.29 14.82 -9.37
CA THR A 126 -1.73 14.83 -9.11
C THR A 126 -2.38 13.54 -9.60
N TYR A 127 -3.56 13.19 -9.09
CA TYR A 127 -4.27 12.01 -9.55
C TYR A 127 -4.84 12.29 -10.95
N ASP A 128 -4.71 11.34 -11.88
CA ASP A 128 -5.02 11.59 -13.30
C ASP A 128 -6.46 12.10 -13.55
N THR A 129 -7.45 11.58 -12.83
CA THR A 129 -8.84 12.05 -12.90
C THR A 129 -8.96 13.50 -12.45
N TRP A 130 -8.34 13.87 -11.33
CA TRP A 130 -8.45 15.23 -10.78
C TRP A 130 -7.62 16.24 -11.58
N ASN A 131 -6.53 15.80 -12.21
CA ASN A 131 -5.83 16.59 -13.23
C ASN A 131 -6.75 16.92 -14.41
N SER A 132 -7.56 15.96 -14.83
CA SER A 132 -8.46 16.13 -15.95
C SER A 132 -9.64 17.02 -15.59
N ASN A 133 -10.16 16.89 -14.36
CA ASN A 133 -11.21 17.76 -13.84
C ASN A 133 -10.74 19.21 -13.75
N ARG A 134 -9.58 19.46 -13.13
CA ARG A 134 -9.03 20.81 -12.97
C ARG A 134 -8.84 21.55 -14.31
N GLY A 135 -8.56 20.80 -15.39
CA GLY A 135 -8.48 21.35 -16.74
C GLY A 135 -7.55 22.58 -16.85
N ASP A 136 -8.12 23.68 -17.32
CA ASP A 136 -7.51 25.01 -17.31
C ASP A 136 -8.30 26.04 -16.49
N ASP A 137 -9.06 25.55 -15.51
CA ASP A 137 -9.92 26.35 -14.66
C ASP A 137 -9.13 27.35 -13.83
N MET A 138 -9.78 28.48 -13.54
CA MET A 138 -9.19 29.55 -12.75
C MET A 138 -9.02 29.08 -11.30
N LEU A 139 -7.86 29.37 -10.70
CA LEU A 139 -7.65 29.16 -9.27
C LEU A 139 -8.41 30.24 -8.48
N GLY A 140 -9.22 29.84 -7.51
CA GLY A 140 -9.93 30.75 -6.63
C GLY A 140 -10.62 30.05 -5.46
N ASP A 141 -11.09 30.85 -4.49
CA ASP A 141 -11.96 30.34 -3.42
C ASP A 141 -13.36 30.07 -4.01
N VAL A 142 -13.91 28.91 -3.73
CA VAL A 142 -15.25 28.45 -4.06
C VAL A 142 -16.03 28.37 -2.75
N PRO A 143 -17.14 29.12 -2.59
CA PRO A 143 -17.97 28.97 -1.40
C PRO A 143 -18.52 27.53 -1.33
N ASP A 144 -18.48 26.87 -0.17
CA ASP A 144 -18.89 25.46 0.00
C ASP A 144 -20.29 25.15 -0.58
N THR A 145 -21.18 26.15 -0.48
CA THR A 145 -22.57 26.07 -0.99
C THR A 145 -22.69 26.11 -2.52
N GLN A 146 -21.63 26.49 -3.22
CA GLN A 146 -21.51 26.59 -4.67
C GLN A 146 -20.65 25.46 -5.26
N THR A 147 -19.89 24.77 -4.41
CA THR A 147 -19.04 23.63 -4.78
C THR A 147 -19.87 22.51 -5.40
N GLN A 148 -19.50 22.11 -6.61
CA GLN A 148 -20.21 21.05 -7.34
C GLN A 148 -19.54 19.69 -7.15
N ILE A 149 -18.21 19.69 -7.05
CA ILE A 149 -17.43 18.47 -6.86
C ILE A 149 -16.41 18.71 -5.75
N TRP A 150 -16.53 17.92 -4.68
CA TRP A 150 -15.51 17.76 -3.65
C TRP A 150 -14.68 16.54 -4.00
N MET A 151 -13.34 16.64 -3.98
CA MET A 151 -12.44 15.52 -4.31
C MET A 151 -11.36 15.26 -3.26
N ARG A 152 -11.21 13.99 -2.86
CA ARG A 152 -10.18 13.51 -1.91
C ARG A 152 -9.80 12.07 -2.22
N GLY A 153 -8.51 11.74 -2.15
CA GLY A 153 -7.95 10.46 -2.55
C GLY A 153 -8.34 10.10 -3.99
N THR A 154 -9.13 9.02 -4.13
CA THR A 154 -9.66 8.50 -5.39
C THR A 154 -11.18 8.67 -5.51
N VAL A 155 -11.81 9.43 -4.61
CA VAL A 155 -13.28 9.60 -4.55
C VAL A 155 -13.68 11.06 -4.71
N SER A 156 -14.93 11.26 -5.12
CA SER A 156 -15.56 12.57 -5.17
C SER A 156 -17.01 12.52 -4.67
N GLN A 157 -17.55 13.66 -4.26
CA GLN A 157 -18.95 13.81 -3.84
C GLN A 157 -19.50 15.20 -4.18
N ALA A 158 -20.83 15.31 -4.28
CA ALA A 158 -21.51 16.57 -4.60
C ALA A 158 -22.03 17.33 -3.36
N THR A 159 -21.90 16.73 -2.17
CA THR A 159 -22.36 17.32 -0.91
C THR A 159 -21.19 17.74 -0.04
N ILE A 160 -21.36 18.80 0.75
CA ILE A 160 -20.36 19.30 1.69
C ILE A 160 -19.88 18.16 2.62
N PRO A 161 -18.57 17.87 2.68
CA PRO A 161 -18.00 16.88 3.59
C PRO A 161 -18.32 17.17 5.05
N THR A 162 -18.64 16.12 5.82
CA THR A 162 -18.97 16.25 7.25
C THR A 162 -17.75 16.28 8.17
N ALA A 163 -16.56 15.97 7.63
CA ALA A 163 -15.28 15.99 8.36
C ALA A 163 -14.10 16.19 7.41
N ASN A 164 -13.02 16.76 7.95
CA ASN A 164 -11.76 17.03 7.25
C ASN A 164 -11.95 17.84 5.96
N ILE A 165 -12.83 18.86 5.99
CA ILE A 165 -13.18 19.65 4.80
C ILE A 165 -11.94 20.25 4.13
N ASP A 166 -10.97 20.70 4.93
CA ASP A 166 -9.67 21.25 4.51
C ASP A 166 -8.81 20.28 3.67
N GLU A 167 -9.10 18.97 3.70
CA GLU A 167 -8.40 17.95 2.92
C GLU A 167 -9.01 17.65 1.55
N TRP A 168 -10.11 18.34 1.20
CA TRP A 168 -10.77 18.22 -0.08
C TRP A 168 -10.39 19.40 -0.99
N SER A 169 -10.23 19.15 -2.28
CA SER A 169 -10.29 20.23 -3.27
C SER A 169 -11.73 20.41 -3.74
N GLU A 170 -12.05 21.62 -4.17
CA GLU A 170 -13.39 22.05 -4.57
C GLU A 170 -13.37 22.51 -6.02
N ASP A 171 -14.44 22.19 -6.72
CA ASP A 171 -14.51 22.41 -8.16
C ASP A 171 -15.90 22.86 -8.60
N THR A 172 -15.87 23.81 -9.52
CA THR A 172 -16.98 24.34 -10.30
C THR A 172 -16.53 24.40 -11.77
N PRO A 173 -17.44 24.56 -12.74
CA PRO A 173 -17.05 24.55 -14.15
C PRO A 173 -16.03 25.63 -14.60
N ASP A 174 -15.78 26.65 -13.77
CA ASP A 174 -14.91 27.78 -14.11
C ASP A 174 -13.84 28.09 -13.04
N VAL A 175 -13.98 27.53 -11.83
CA VAL A 175 -13.12 27.84 -10.67
C VAL A 175 -12.78 26.56 -9.91
N PHE A 176 -11.48 26.38 -9.69
CA PHE A 176 -10.89 25.27 -8.94
C PHE A 176 -10.20 25.80 -7.67
N GLU A 177 -10.54 25.21 -6.53
CA GLU A 177 -9.93 25.48 -5.23
C GLU A 177 -9.14 24.26 -4.77
N PRO A 178 -7.81 24.34 -4.65
CA PRO A 178 -7.02 23.25 -4.12
C PRO A 178 -7.22 23.12 -2.60
N ARG A 179 -6.90 21.94 -2.07
CA ARG A 179 -6.74 21.69 -0.62
C ARG A 179 -6.04 22.81 0.11
N GLU A 180 -6.45 23.07 1.35
CA GLU A 180 -5.90 24.13 2.19
C GLU A 180 -4.37 24.03 2.36
N ASP A 181 -3.85 22.79 2.49
CA ASP A 181 -2.42 22.50 2.64
C ASP A 181 -1.59 22.63 1.35
N HIS A 182 -2.20 23.09 0.25
CA HIS A 182 -1.53 23.36 -1.02
C HIS A 182 -1.73 24.78 -1.56
N LYS A 183 -2.67 25.55 -1.02
CA LYS A 183 -3.04 26.89 -1.51
C LYS A 183 -1.84 27.84 -1.58
N GLY A 184 -1.00 27.88 -0.55
CA GLY A 184 0.18 28.74 -0.49
C GLY A 184 1.26 28.29 -1.47
N ASN A 185 1.43 26.98 -1.63
CA ASN A 185 2.39 26.39 -2.57
C ASN A 185 2.05 26.75 -4.02
N VAL A 186 0.78 26.58 -4.42
CA VAL A 186 0.34 26.94 -5.78
C VAL A 186 0.38 28.46 -6.01
N ALA A 187 0.09 29.26 -4.99
CA ALA A 187 0.23 30.72 -5.07
C ALA A 187 1.68 31.14 -5.31
N ARG A 188 2.64 30.62 -4.51
CA ARG A 188 4.08 30.90 -4.70
C ARG A 188 4.61 30.36 -6.03
N CYS A 189 4.05 29.26 -6.53
CA CYS A 189 4.28 28.76 -7.89
C CYS A 189 3.83 29.78 -8.95
N ALA A 190 2.62 30.33 -8.85
CA ALA A 190 2.09 31.33 -9.77
C ALA A 190 2.94 32.61 -9.79
N PHE A 191 3.24 33.16 -8.60
CA PHE A 191 4.12 34.34 -8.48
C PHE A 191 5.50 34.09 -9.08
N TYR A 192 6.07 32.91 -8.84
CA TYR A 192 7.34 32.51 -9.46
C TYR A 192 7.24 32.46 -10.98
N PHE A 193 6.25 31.74 -11.52
CA PHE A 193 6.13 31.48 -12.94
C PHE A 193 6.01 32.79 -13.73
N TYR A 194 5.09 33.67 -13.32
CA TYR A 194 4.91 34.97 -13.98
C TYR A 194 6.06 35.96 -13.73
N THR A 195 6.92 35.74 -12.74
CA THR A 195 8.16 36.50 -12.55
C THR A 195 9.29 36.00 -13.47
N MET A 196 9.47 34.68 -13.58
CA MET A 196 10.61 34.11 -14.32
C MET A 196 10.39 34.02 -15.82
N HIS A 197 9.12 33.90 -16.24
CA HIS A 197 8.73 33.75 -17.65
C HIS A 197 8.09 35.00 -18.25
N GLN A 198 8.22 36.15 -17.57
CA GLN A 198 7.81 37.42 -18.14
C GLN A 198 8.47 37.68 -19.50
N GLY A 199 7.69 38.22 -20.44
CA GLY A 199 8.14 38.46 -21.81
C GLY A 199 8.33 37.20 -22.67
N GLN A 200 7.93 36.03 -22.19
CA GLN A 200 7.72 34.85 -23.05
C GLN A 200 6.38 34.96 -23.79
N THR A 201 6.20 34.14 -24.83
CA THR A 201 4.97 34.10 -25.63
C THR A 201 3.91 33.25 -24.92
N PHE A 202 2.69 33.79 -24.88
CA PHE A 202 1.48 33.15 -24.38
C PHE A 202 0.35 33.36 -25.38
N ASP A 203 -0.70 32.55 -25.26
CA ASP A 203 -2.03 32.86 -25.80
C ASP A 203 -2.51 34.22 -25.27
N ALA A 204 -3.27 34.93 -26.10
CA ALA A 204 -3.70 36.29 -25.79
C ALA A 204 -4.46 36.37 -24.46
N GLY A 205 -3.97 37.21 -23.54
CA GLY A 205 -4.55 37.42 -22.22
C GLY A 205 -4.07 36.43 -21.16
N LYS A 206 -3.24 35.43 -21.50
CA LYS A 206 -2.70 34.44 -20.55
C LYS A 206 -1.32 34.81 -20.01
N GLU A 207 -0.70 35.87 -20.53
CA GLU A 207 0.58 36.43 -20.08
C GLU A 207 0.52 37.17 -18.74
N VAL A 208 -0.68 37.38 -18.19
CA VAL A 208 -0.91 38.03 -16.89
C VAL A 208 -1.34 37.03 -15.83
N ILE A 209 -0.84 37.19 -14.60
CA ILE A 209 -1.14 36.28 -13.48
C ILE A 209 -2.63 36.20 -13.16
N THR A 210 -3.38 37.27 -13.40
CA THR A 210 -4.84 37.33 -13.19
C THR A 210 -5.63 36.43 -14.13
N ALA A 211 -5.01 35.89 -15.19
CA ALA A 211 -5.62 34.85 -16.02
C ALA A 211 -5.66 33.49 -15.32
N LEU A 212 -4.75 33.25 -14.38
CA LEU A 212 -4.69 32.03 -13.58
C LEU A 212 -5.57 32.13 -12.34
N GLY A 213 -5.63 33.28 -11.68
CA GLY A 213 -6.42 33.50 -10.47
C GLY A 213 -6.35 34.94 -10.00
N ASP A 214 -7.34 35.38 -9.20
CA ASP A 214 -7.34 36.73 -8.65
C ASP A 214 -6.07 36.99 -7.81
N LEU A 215 -5.42 38.13 -8.06
CA LEU A 215 -4.14 38.45 -7.44
C LEU A 215 -4.25 38.56 -5.90
N GLN A 216 -5.36 39.07 -5.40
CA GLN A 216 -5.59 39.22 -3.96
C GLN A 216 -5.91 37.87 -3.32
N THR A 217 -6.65 36.99 -4.00
CA THR A 217 -6.89 35.61 -3.56
C THR A 217 -5.59 34.81 -3.48
N LEU A 218 -4.76 34.82 -4.52
CA LEU A 218 -3.45 34.15 -4.50
C LEU A 218 -2.55 34.69 -3.37
N TYR A 219 -2.61 36.00 -3.09
CA TYR A 219 -1.87 36.56 -1.97
C TYR A 219 -2.42 36.16 -0.60
N LYS A 220 -3.76 36.06 -0.44
CA LYS A 220 -4.37 35.52 0.78
C LYS A 220 -3.93 34.08 1.02
N TRP A 221 -3.96 33.24 -0.01
CA TRP A 221 -3.48 31.86 0.04
C TRP A 221 -2.01 31.77 0.45
N HIS A 222 -1.15 32.61 -0.14
CA HIS A 222 0.26 32.70 0.22
C HIS A 222 0.49 33.00 1.72
N LEU A 223 -0.37 33.81 2.34
CA LEU A 223 -0.28 34.17 3.76
C LEU A 223 -0.90 33.10 4.67
N ALA A 224 -2.03 32.50 4.25
CA ALA A 224 -2.76 31.50 5.02
C ALA A 224 -2.02 30.16 5.11
N ASP A 225 -1.32 29.76 4.04
CA ASP A 225 -0.48 28.57 3.97
C ASP A 225 1.01 28.99 3.82
N PRO A 226 1.70 29.32 4.93
CA PRO A 226 3.07 29.80 4.91
C PRO A 226 4.06 28.70 4.51
N VAL A 227 5.22 29.10 3.98
CA VAL A 227 6.28 28.15 3.60
C VAL A 227 6.65 27.25 4.78
N ASP A 228 6.48 25.94 4.59
CA ASP A 228 6.77 24.91 5.58
C ASP A 228 8.15 24.24 5.33
N ALA A 229 8.46 23.21 6.13
CA ALA A 229 9.70 22.45 5.96
C ALA A 229 9.73 21.63 4.66
N ARG A 230 8.57 21.11 4.23
CA ARG A 230 8.44 20.27 3.03
C ARG A 230 8.64 21.08 1.76
N GLU A 231 8.11 22.28 1.69
CA GLU A 231 8.25 23.18 0.55
C GLU A 231 9.68 23.72 0.43
N ARG A 232 10.35 24.04 1.56
CA ARG A 232 11.79 24.36 1.57
C ARG A 232 12.64 23.20 1.05
N GLU A 233 12.32 21.98 1.49
CA GLU A 233 12.97 20.76 1.04
C GLU A 233 12.79 20.57 -0.47
N ARG A 234 11.55 20.71 -0.97
CA ARG A 234 11.20 20.65 -2.38
C ARG A 234 12.00 21.68 -3.19
N ASN A 235 12.00 22.94 -2.77
CA ASN A 235 12.72 24.03 -3.46
C ASN A 235 14.21 23.73 -3.64
N ARG A 236 14.85 23.18 -2.60
CA ARG A 236 16.26 22.78 -2.64
C ARG A 236 16.52 21.53 -3.50
N ARG A 237 15.60 20.56 -3.54
CA ARG A 237 15.70 19.40 -4.46
C ARG A 237 15.48 19.79 -5.91
N THR A 238 14.56 20.73 -6.15
CA THR A 238 14.35 21.34 -7.46
C THR A 238 15.60 22.08 -7.91
N ALA A 239 16.18 22.93 -7.06
CA ALA A 239 17.44 23.61 -7.38
C ALA A 239 18.58 22.61 -7.67
N LYS A 240 18.71 21.54 -6.89
CA LYS A 240 19.68 20.48 -7.18
C LYS A 240 19.47 19.82 -8.55
N SER A 241 18.22 19.75 -9.03
CA SER A 241 17.86 19.05 -10.27
C SER A 241 17.92 19.96 -11.50
N GLN A 242 17.32 21.15 -11.44
CA GLN A 242 17.24 22.10 -12.57
C GLN A 242 18.06 23.38 -12.38
N GLY A 243 18.88 23.49 -11.34
CA GLY A 243 19.86 24.57 -11.17
C GLY A 243 19.38 25.83 -10.46
N ASN A 244 18.07 26.05 -10.27
CA ASN A 244 17.55 27.29 -9.68
C ASN A 244 16.53 27.08 -8.55
N PHE A 245 16.52 28.02 -7.61
CA PHE A 245 15.52 28.12 -6.54
C PHE A 245 14.35 29.00 -6.97
N ASN A 246 13.19 28.78 -6.34
CA ASN A 246 12.10 29.74 -6.30
C ASN A 246 12.38 30.77 -5.18
N PRO A 247 12.60 32.06 -5.51
CA PRO A 247 12.88 33.10 -4.51
C PRO A 247 11.70 33.35 -3.58
N TYR A 248 10.45 33.11 -3.99
CA TYR A 248 9.27 33.33 -3.15
C TYR A 248 9.06 32.22 -2.12
N ILE A 249 9.79 31.11 -2.23
CA ILE A 249 9.88 30.10 -1.16
C ILE A 249 11.06 30.42 -0.22
N ALA A 250 12.17 30.93 -0.77
CA ALA A 250 13.35 31.30 0.02
C ALA A 250 13.12 32.58 0.85
N TYR A 251 12.38 33.54 0.28
CA TYR A 251 12.10 34.87 0.81
C TYR A 251 10.62 35.23 0.52
N PRO A 252 9.66 34.66 1.27
CA PRO A 252 8.22 34.82 1.04
C PRO A 252 7.76 36.27 0.97
N GLU A 253 8.38 37.15 1.75
CA GLU A 253 8.09 38.59 1.80
C GLU A 253 8.32 39.31 0.46
N LEU A 254 9.07 38.70 -0.47
CA LEU A 254 9.27 39.26 -1.81
C LEU A 254 7.99 39.25 -2.65
N VAL A 255 7.00 38.39 -2.38
CA VAL A 255 5.74 38.35 -3.14
C VAL A 255 5.07 39.72 -3.12
N ALA A 256 4.88 40.28 -1.93
CA ALA A 256 4.21 41.57 -1.78
C ALA A 256 5.00 42.71 -2.45
N ARG A 257 6.31 42.72 -2.27
CA ARG A 257 7.21 43.72 -2.89
C ARG A 257 7.22 43.65 -4.41
N ALA A 258 7.23 42.45 -4.99
CA ALA A 258 7.33 42.24 -6.44
C ALA A 258 6.01 42.52 -7.17
N TYR A 259 4.88 42.29 -6.50
CA TYR A 259 3.55 42.44 -7.07
C TYR A 259 2.80 43.69 -6.58
N GLY A 260 3.42 44.53 -5.75
CA GLY A 260 2.82 45.78 -5.26
C GLY A 260 1.64 45.55 -4.31
N LEU A 261 1.66 44.44 -3.57
CA LEU A 261 0.60 44.06 -2.64
C LEU A 261 0.84 44.72 -1.28
N ILE A 262 -0.25 45.03 -0.59
CA ILE A 262 -0.18 45.59 0.76
C ILE A 262 0.20 44.46 1.73
N VAL A 263 1.32 44.62 2.45
CA VAL A 263 1.67 43.72 3.55
C VAL A 263 0.68 43.95 4.69
N GLN A 264 -0.17 42.97 4.97
CA GLN A 264 -1.18 43.08 6.03
C GLN A 264 -0.52 42.88 7.41
N PRO A 265 -0.88 43.69 8.42
CA PRO A 265 -0.47 43.46 9.80
C PRO A 265 -0.97 42.09 10.30
N THR A 266 -0.08 41.31 10.93
CA THR A 266 -0.38 40.00 11.48
C THR A 266 -0.34 40.00 13.01
N PHE A 267 -1.38 39.49 13.67
CA PHE A 267 -1.43 39.35 15.12
C PHE A 267 -0.84 38.01 15.59
N ALA A 268 -0.05 38.04 16.66
CA ALA A 268 0.54 36.86 17.30
C ALA A 268 0.68 37.06 18.81
N PHE A 269 0.54 36.00 19.60
CA PHE A 269 1.05 36.00 20.98
C PHE A 269 2.58 36.09 20.97
N THR A 270 3.14 36.77 21.96
CA THR A 270 4.60 36.87 22.12
C THR A 270 5.22 35.51 22.50
N ASN A 271 4.48 34.71 23.27
CA ASN A 271 4.88 33.36 23.68
C ASN A 271 3.74 32.38 23.35
N SER A 272 4.07 31.16 22.92
CA SER A 272 3.08 30.09 22.72
C SER A 272 2.69 29.38 24.01
N THR A 273 3.42 29.59 25.11
CA THR A 273 3.18 28.94 26.41
C THR A 273 3.40 29.91 27.58
N GLY A 274 2.71 29.66 28.68
CA GLY A 274 2.87 30.33 29.98
C GLY A 274 2.59 29.38 31.13
N THR A 275 3.00 29.75 32.34
CA THR A 275 2.77 28.95 33.56
C THR A 275 2.49 29.84 34.75
N ILE A 276 1.57 29.45 35.62
CA ILE A 276 1.27 30.09 36.90
C ILE A 276 0.79 29.05 37.91
N LEU A 277 1.07 29.29 39.20
CA LEU A 277 0.57 28.46 40.31
C LEU A 277 -0.86 28.86 40.67
N GLU A 278 -1.75 27.90 40.94
CA GLU A 278 -3.12 28.21 41.38
C GLU A 278 -3.16 28.83 42.78
N GLY A 279 -2.41 28.24 43.71
CA GLY A 279 -2.37 28.61 45.13
C GLY A 279 -3.58 28.07 45.89
N ASN A 280 -3.50 27.92 47.21
CA ASN A 280 -4.55 27.17 47.91
C ASN A 280 -5.86 27.95 48.20
N THR A 281 -5.89 29.27 47.94
CA THR A 281 -7.05 30.15 48.19
C THR A 281 -6.97 31.43 47.36
N GLY A 282 -8.11 32.07 47.07
CA GLY A 282 -8.15 33.42 46.49
C GLY A 282 -7.92 33.40 44.98
N THR A 283 -7.30 34.45 44.43
CA THR A 283 -7.00 34.55 42.99
C THR A 283 -5.61 35.10 42.69
N SER A 284 -5.04 34.63 41.58
CA SER A 284 -3.77 35.07 40.98
C SER A 284 -4.02 35.63 39.57
N ILE A 285 -3.11 36.45 39.04
CA ILE A 285 -3.26 37.05 37.69
C ILE A 285 -2.08 36.65 36.81
N TYR A 286 -2.37 36.01 35.68
CA TYR A 286 -1.42 35.78 34.59
C TYR A 286 -1.60 36.85 33.50
N THR A 287 -0.52 37.47 33.04
CA THR A 287 -0.55 38.49 31.97
C THR A 287 0.28 38.04 30.77
N THR A 288 -0.28 38.19 29.57
CA THR A 288 0.38 37.87 28.30
C THR A 288 0.24 39.00 27.29
N THR A 289 1.11 39.03 26.27
CA THR A 289 1.21 40.10 25.28
C THR A 289 0.89 39.58 23.88
N VAL A 290 -0.02 40.29 23.20
CA VAL A 290 -0.32 40.14 21.77
C VAL A 290 0.41 41.23 21.00
N THR A 291 1.12 40.83 19.95
CA THR A 291 1.90 41.69 19.06
C THR A 291 1.23 41.79 17.70
N VAL A 292 1.50 42.87 16.97
CA VAL A 292 1.16 43.00 15.55
C VAL A 292 2.35 43.48 14.73
N ASN A 293 2.61 42.81 13.61
CA ASN A 293 3.70 43.13 12.69
C ASN A 293 3.31 42.92 11.22
N PRO A 294 3.61 43.86 10.30
CA PRO A 294 4.16 45.20 10.53
C PRO A 294 3.21 46.08 11.36
N ALA A 295 3.73 47.23 11.83
CA ALA A 295 2.89 48.21 12.52
C ALA A 295 1.73 48.65 11.60
N PRO A 296 0.49 48.67 12.10
CA PRO A 296 -0.66 48.96 11.28
C PRO A 296 -0.68 50.41 10.83
N THR A 297 -1.17 50.68 9.62
CA THR A 297 -1.29 52.04 9.07
C THR A 297 -2.64 52.69 9.38
N SER A 298 -3.60 51.93 9.91
CA SER A 298 -4.94 52.34 10.35
C SER A 298 -5.37 51.49 11.54
N THR A 299 -6.46 51.86 12.21
CA THR A 299 -6.98 51.05 13.33
C THR A 299 -7.40 49.66 12.85
N ILE A 300 -6.95 48.63 13.58
CA ILE A 300 -7.32 47.22 13.38
C ILE A 300 -7.63 46.54 14.73
N THR A 301 -8.37 45.44 14.71
CA THR A 301 -8.78 44.70 15.91
C THR A 301 -8.56 43.20 15.78
N VAL A 302 -8.41 42.51 16.91
CA VAL A 302 -8.42 41.04 17.02
C VAL A 302 -9.09 40.63 18.33
N GLN A 303 -9.73 39.48 18.38
CA GLN A 303 -10.28 38.92 19.62
C GLN A 303 -9.34 37.90 20.25
N VAL A 304 -9.32 37.88 21.58
CA VAL A 304 -8.71 36.80 22.37
C VAL A 304 -9.83 36.04 23.05
N ALA A 305 -9.97 34.76 22.74
CA ALA A 305 -10.97 33.86 23.31
C ALA A 305 -10.29 32.63 23.94
N VAL A 306 -11.03 31.92 24.81
CA VAL A 306 -10.61 30.59 25.27
C VAL A 306 -11.20 29.54 24.35
N ASP A 307 -10.33 28.65 23.87
CA ASP A 307 -10.72 27.41 23.24
C ASP A 307 -11.04 26.37 24.33
N ALA A 308 -12.30 26.33 24.75
CA ALA A 308 -12.76 25.45 25.82
C ALA A 308 -12.63 23.96 25.46
N ALA A 309 -12.63 23.60 24.17
CA ALA A 309 -12.48 22.21 23.74
C ALA A 309 -11.06 21.68 23.94
N ASN A 310 -10.07 22.58 23.90
CA ASN A 310 -8.65 22.27 24.09
C ASN A 310 -8.09 22.76 25.44
N SER A 311 -8.97 23.21 26.34
CA SER A 311 -8.62 23.56 27.73
C SER A 311 -9.00 22.41 28.65
N THR A 312 -8.19 22.15 29.67
CA THR A 312 -8.54 21.20 30.74
C THR A 312 -9.08 21.93 31.97
N ALA A 313 -8.56 23.12 32.24
CA ALA A 313 -9.07 24.02 33.25
C ALA A 313 -10.46 24.54 32.85
N THR A 314 -11.31 24.77 33.85
CA THR A 314 -12.70 25.17 33.71
C THR A 314 -12.98 26.53 34.34
N ASN A 315 -13.89 27.29 33.71
CA ASN A 315 -14.35 28.58 34.23
C ASN A 315 -15.77 28.40 34.82
N PRO A 316 -16.03 28.78 36.08
CA PRO A 316 -15.18 29.58 36.96
C PRO A 316 -14.43 28.78 38.05
N ALA A 317 -14.24 27.46 37.93
CA ALA A 317 -13.57 26.71 38.99
C ALA A 317 -12.11 27.14 39.10
N ASP A 318 -11.35 27.04 38.01
CA ASP A 318 -9.88 27.11 38.02
C ASP A 318 -9.40 28.48 37.50
N TYR A 319 -10.22 29.15 36.68
CA TYR A 319 -9.92 30.49 36.18
C TYR A 319 -11.18 31.30 35.86
N SER A 320 -11.01 32.61 35.68
CA SER A 320 -12.02 33.52 35.15
C SER A 320 -11.45 34.34 33.99
N PHE A 321 -12.05 34.17 32.81
CA PHE A 321 -11.74 34.94 31.60
C PHE A 321 -12.98 35.08 30.73
N SER A 322 -13.13 36.24 30.10
CA SER A 322 -14.15 36.48 29.06
C SER A 322 -13.48 36.97 27.79
N THR A 323 -14.05 36.65 26.63
CA THR A 323 -13.51 37.06 25.33
C THR A 323 -13.28 38.56 25.28
N GLN A 324 -12.06 38.98 24.91
CA GLN A 324 -11.68 40.38 24.82
C GLN A 324 -11.44 40.79 23.37
N THR A 325 -11.84 42.00 22.99
CA THR A 325 -11.45 42.61 21.71
C THR A 325 -10.30 43.58 21.95
N LEU A 326 -9.16 43.32 21.29
CA LEU A 326 -7.99 44.18 21.30
C LEU A 326 -8.03 45.11 20.10
N THR A 327 -7.88 46.41 20.34
CA THR A 327 -7.85 47.45 19.31
C THR A 327 -6.47 48.08 19.23
N PHE A 328 -5.83 47.98 18.06
CA PHE A 328 -4.52 48.58 17.78
C PHE A 328 -4.73 49.81 16.88
N ALA A 329 -4.34 50.99 17.37
CA ALA A 329 -4.31 52.20 16.54
C ALA A 329 -3.13 52.16 15.55
N ALA A 330 -3.13 53.04 14.55
CA ALA A 330 -2.02 53.14 13.60
C ALA A 330 -0.68 53.34 14.34
N GLY A 331 0.32 52.53 14.01
CA GLY A 331 1.64 52.52 14.64
C GLY A 331 1.75 51.69 15.94
N GLU A 332 0.64 51.27 16.57
CA GLU A 332 0.70 50.42 17.76
C GLU A 332 1.03 48.97 17.41
N THR A 333 2.02 48.38 18.09
CA THR A 333 2.49 47.02 17.79
C THR A 333 2.25 46.01 18.91
N THR A 334 1.75 46.42 20.09
CA THR A 334 1.55 45.51 21.24
C THR A 334 0.34 45.87 22.10
N LYS A 335 -0.37 44.86 22.63
CA LYS A 335 -1.38 44.96 23.71
C LYS A 335 -1.23 43.79 24.69
N THR A 336 -1.71 43.96 25.93
CA THR A 336 -1.69 42.90 26.95
C THR A 336 -3.11 42.42 27.28
N ILE A 337 -3.24 41.15 27.66
CA ILE A 337 -4.45 40.57 28.27
C ILE A 337 -4.08 39.82 29.55
N SER A 338 -5.06 39.71 30.44
CA SER A 338 -4.90 39.03 31.74
C SER A 338 -5.94 37.94 31.92
N VAL A 339 -5.51 36.82 32.51
CA VAL A 339 -6.34 35.70 32.96
C VAL A 339 -6.28 35.65 34.49
N THR A 340 -7.43 35.63 35.15
CA THR A 340 -7.50 35.44 36.60
C THR A 340 -7.55 33.94 36.89
N VAL A 341 -6.64 33.43 37.71
CA VAL A 341 -6.60 32.03 38.15
C VAL A 341 -7.15 31.96 39.57
N ASN A 342 -8.01 30.99 39.85
CA ASN A 342 -8.62 30.79 41.17
C ASN A 342 -7.87 29.68 41.89
N GLY A 343 -7.66 29.84 43.20
CA GLY A 343 -6.99 28.84 44.02
C GLY A 343 -7.93 28.05 44.92
N ASP A 344 -7.69 26.76 45.10
CA ASP A 344 -8.46 25.89 46.01
C ASP A 344 -7.60 24.83 46.75
N THR A 345 -8.17 23.71 47.20
CA THR A 345 -7.43 22.71 48.01
C THR A 345 -7.59 21.29 47.48
N GLN A 346 -8.16 21.13 46.30
CA GLN A 346 -8.47 19.87 45.68
C GLN A 346 -7.21 19.37 44.97
N PRO A 347 -6.69 18.16 45.26
CA PRO A 347 -5.55 17.64 44.53
C PRO A 347 -5.96 17.28 43.09
N GLU A 348 -5.43 18.03 42.13
CA GLU A 348 -5.74 17.89 40.70
C GLU A 348 -4.47 17.78 39.84
N ALA A 349 -4.65 17.60 38.54
CA ALA A 349 -3.54 17.64 37.60
C ALA A 349 -3.14 19.09 37.32
N ASP A 350 -1.94 19.32 36.79
CA ASP A 350 -1.68 20.59 36.12
C ASP A 350 -2.67 20.75 34.96
N GLU A 351 -3.32 21.91 34.89
CA GLU A 351 -4.37 22.18 33.93
C GLU A 351 -3.96 23.23 32.90
N VAL A 352 -4.66 23.30 31.77
CA VAL A 352 -4.35 24.23 30.67
C VAL A 352 -5.56 25.08 30.32
N VAL A 353 -5.34 26.39 30.19
CA VAL A 353 -6.23 27.34 29.52
C VAL A 353 -5.67 27.66 28.14
N GLN A 354 -6.36 27.22 27.09
CA GLN A 354 -5.95 27.45 25.71
C GLN A 354 -6.52 28.77 25.17
N LEU A 355 -5.68 29.79 25.06
CA LEU A 355 -6.04 31.08 24.46
C LEU A 355 -5.84 31.04 22.94
N THR A 356 -6.75 31.67 22.20
CA THR A 356 -6.71 31.75 20.74
C THR A 356 -7.03 33.15 20.23
N LEU A 357 -6.30 33.58 19.19
CA LEU A 357 -6.59 34.80 18.44
C LEU A 357 -7.63 34.50 17.36
N THR A 358 -8.76 35.21 17.40
CA THR A 358 -9.88 35.03 16.47
C THR A 358 -10.37 36.37 15.94
N ASN A 359 -11.17 36.34 14.87
CA ASN A 359 -11.87 37.51 14.31
C ASN A 359 -10.96 38.74 14.08
N PRO A 360 -9.83 38.62 13.35
CA PRO A 360 -9.06 39.81 12.95
C PRO A 360 -9.92 40.70 12.04
N SER A 361 -9.83 42.02 12.22
CA SER A 361 -10.55 42.98 11.37
C SER A 361 -10.03 42.98 9.93
N THR A 362 -10.86 43.48 9.00
CA THR A 362 -10.47 43.67 7.60
C THR A 362 -9.12 44.39 7.45
N GLY A 363 -8.25 43.87 6.60
CA GLY A 363 -6.91 44.44 6.36
C GLY A 363 -5.84 43.94 7.33
N SER A 364 -6.15 42.99 8.20
CA SER A 364 -5.23 42.29 9.10
C SER A 364 -5.55 40.80 9.14
N SER A 365 -4.60 39.99 9.59
CA SER A 365 -4.79 38.55 9.80
C SER A 365 -4.10 38.08 11.09
N THR A 366 -4.33 36.83 11.49
CA THR A 366 -3.50 36.17 12.50
C THR A 366 -2.31 35.48 11.83
N GLY A 367 -1.18 35.40 12.53
CA GLY A 367 0.04 34.75 12.02
C GLY A 367 1.01 34.44 13.16
N GLY A 368 2.03 33.63 12.91
CA GLY A 368 2.96 33.21 13.98
C GLY A 368 2.26 32.37 15.06
N ALA A 369 2.49 32.68 16.35
CA ALA A 369 1.82 32.02 17.47
C ALA A 369 0.38 32.56 17.66
N ALA A 370 -0.58 32.03 16.89
CA ALA A 370 -1.99 32.41 17.00
C ALA A 370 -2.70 31.83 18.25
N THR A 371 -2.06 30.87 18.93
CA THR A 371 -2.57 30.26 20.15
C THR A 371 -1.52 30.30 21.27
N GLN A 372 -1.98 30.33 22.52
CA GLN A 372 -1.14 30.25 23.71
C GLN A 372 -1.75 29.30 24.74
N ALA A 373 -0.95 28.35 25.23
CA ALA A 373 -1.32 27.47 26.35
C ALA A 373 -0.83 28.07 27.68
N LEU A 374 -1.74 28.46 28.56
CA LEU A 374 -1.43 28.81 29.95
C LEU A 374 -1.59 27.56 30.82
N VAL A 375 -0.49 27.08 31.40
CA VAL A 375 -0.50 25.97 32.36
C VAL A 375 -0.74 26.53 33.77
N ILE A 376 -1.79 26.07 34.43
CA ILE A 376 -2.08 26.28 35.85
C ILE A 376 -1.49 25.07 36.58
N THR A 377 -0.47 25.28 37.40
CA THR A 377 0.20 24.18 38.12
C THR A 377 -0.43 23.98 39.49
N ASN A 378 -0.63 22.71 39.87
CA ASN A 378 -1.26 22.33 41.13
C ASN A 378 -0.27 22.30 42.32
N ASP A 379 -0.72 22.75 43.48
CA ASP A 379 0.04 22.75 44.74
C ASP A 379 -0.62 22.02 45.92
N ASP A 380 -1.70 21.26 45.68
CA ASP A 380 -2.49 20.57 46.70
C ASP A 380 -2.17 19.07 46.87
N GLY A 381 -1.23 18.53 46.08
CA GLY A 381 -0.76 17.15 46.20
C GLY A 381 -0.99 16.31 44.93
N GLU A 382 -0.77 14.99 45.03
CA GLU A 382 -0.81 14.12 43.85
C GLU A 382 -2.26 13.79 43.45
N ALA A 383 -2.60 14.03 42.18
CA ALA A 383 -3.92 13.76 41.62
C ALA A 383 -4.29 12.26 41.70
N PRO A 384 -5.56 11.91 41.97
CA PRO A 384 -6.00 10.53 41.95
C PRO A 384 -5.91 9.94 40.53
N THR A 385 -5.54 8.68 40.43
CA THR A 385 -5.16 8.03 39.17
C THR A 385 -6.10 6.89 38.78
N VAL A 386 -6.53 6.85 37.52
CA VAL A 386 -7.26 5.74 36.88
C VAL A 386 -6.36 5.03 35.86
N LYS A 387 -6.25 3.71 35.89
CA LYS A 387 -5.44 2.94 34.91
C LYS A 387 -5.97 1.55 34.65
N PHE A 388 -5.66 0.97 33.49
CA PHE A 388 -5.85 -0.46 33.26
C PHE A 388 -4.93 -1.27 34.19
N ALA A 389 -5.39 -2.44 34.62
CA ALA A 389 -4.61 -3.36 35.44
C ALA A 389 -3.48 -4.06 34.65
N SER A 390 -3.61 -4.14 33.32
CA SER A 390 -2.61 -4.71 32.41
C SER A 390 -2.53 -3.91 31.11
N MET A 391 -1.35 -3.91 30.48
CA MET A 391 -1.12 -3.20 29.20
C MET A 391 -1.62 -4.01 27.99
N SER A 392 -1.74 -5.33 28.12
CA SER A 392 -2.20 -6.19 27.04
C SER A 392 -2.92 -7.46 27.55
N GLY A 393 -3.58 -8.13 26.62
CA GLY A 393 -4.15 -9.46 26.79
C GLY A 393 -4.46 -10.09 25.44
N SER A 394 -4.81 -11.37 25.44
CA SER A 394 -5.18 -12.09 24.21
C SER A 394 -6.26 -13.14 24.46
N LEU A 395 -7.07 -13.39 23.44
CA LEU A 395 -8.06 -14.46 23.42
C LEU A 395 -8.17 -14.99 21.98
N PRO A 396 -8.19 -16.33 21.76
CA PRO A 396 -8.56 -16.87 20.46
C PRO A 396 -9.99 -16.47 20.08
N GLU A 397 -10.24 -16.14 18.83
CA GLU A 397 -11.60 -15.83 18.34
C GLU A 397 -12.53 -17.03 18.52
N GLY A 398 -12.00 -18.23 18.23
CA GLY A 398 -12.72 -19.49 18.29
C GLY A 398 -13.53 -19.73 17.02
N ASN A 399 -13.73 -21.00 16.69
CA ASN A 399 -14.29 -21.39 15.39
C ASN A 399 -15.77 -20.98 15.11
N THR A 400 -16.55 -20.66 16.15
CA THR A 400 -17.98 -20.27 16.06
C THR A 400 -18.47 -19.60 17.35
N GLY A 401 -19.54 -18.81 17.26
CA GLY A 401 -20.26 -18.29 18.44
C GLY A 401 -19.61 -17.03 19.00
N THR A 402 -19.71 -16.80 20.32
CA THR A 402 -19.05 -15.66 20.96
C THR A 402 -18.31 -16.05 22.23
N GLN A 403 -17.23 -15.32 22.53
CA GLN A 403 -16.48 -15.41 23.78
C GLN A 403 -16.41 -14.05 24.46
N THR A 404 -16.14 -14.00 25.77
CA THR A 404 -16.02 -12.75 26.51
C THR A 404 -14.61 -12.56 27.05
N TYR A 405 -13.97 -11.46 26.67
CA TYR A 405 -12.73 -10.97 27.25
C TYR A 405 -13.03 -9.91 28.33
N THR A 406 -12.26 -9.89 29.42
CA THR A 406 -12.40 -8.91 30.50
C THR A 406 -11.04 -8.36 30.93
N VAL A 407 -10.93 -7.04 31.02
CA VAL A 407 -9.78 -6.34 31.61
C VAL A 407 -10.26 -5.40 32.72
N ASN A 408 -9.54 -5.36 33.84
CA ASN A 408 -9.89 -4.49 34.96
C ASN A 408 -9.24 -3.09 34.85
N VAL A 409 -9.92 -2.08 35.37
CA VAL A 409 -9.45 -0.70 35.55
C VAL A 409 -9.50 -0.35 37.03
N THR A 410 -8.41 0.23 37.55
CA THR A 410 -8.24 0.59 38.97
C THR A 410 -8.21 2.10 39.16
N PHE A 411 -8.82 2.59 40.24
CA PHE A 411 -8.79 3.98 40.71
C PHE A 411 -8.09 4.06 42.08
N THR A 412 -6.99 4.82 42.17
CA THR A 412 -6.10 4.92 43.35
C THR A 412 -5.75 6.38 43.65
N GLY A 413 -5.36 6.69 44.89
CA GLY A 413 -4.97 8.05 45.30
C GLY A 413 -5.97 8.67 46.28
N THR A 414 -5.91 9.99 46.43
CA THR A 414 -6.78 10.75 47.34
C THR A 414 -8.25 10.65 46.89
N PRO A 415 -9.20 10.31 47.77
CA PRO A 415 -10.59 10.21 47.38
C PRO A 415 -11.18 11.58 47.02
N THR A 416 -11.89 11.63 45.91
CA THR A 416 -12.61 12.83 45.44
C THR A 416 -13.91 13.04 46.22
N THR A 417 -14.36 14.29 46.30
CA THR A 417 -15.64 14.67 46.93
C THR A 417 -16.85 14.35 46.06
N THR A 418 -16.65 14.24 44.75
CA THR A 418 -17.61 13.83 43.71
C THR A 418 -17.25 12.48 43.10
N ALA A 419 -18.19 11.83 42.41
CA ALA A 419 -17.90 10.57 41.70
C ALA A 419 -17.02 10.83 40.46
N VAL A 420 -16.06 9.94 40.22
CA VAL A 420 -15.18 10.01 39.04
C VAL A 420 -15.75 9.14 37.94
N THR A 421 -15.99 9.74 36.77
CA THR A 421 -16.42 9.03 35.56
C THR A 421 -15.31 9.08 34.52
N VAL A 422 -15.04 7.95 33.85
CA VAL A 422 -14.03 7.85 32.80
C VAL A 422 -14.62 7.16 31.57
N PRO A 423 -14.56 7.77 30.38
CA PRO A 423 -14.93 7.10 29.13
C PRO A 423 -13.93 5.99 28.78
N VAL A 424 -14.42 4.93 28.13
CA VAL A 424 -13.59 3.87 27.54
C VAL A 424 -13.90 3.85 26.05
N THR A 425 -12.87 4.05 25.22
CA THR A 425 -13.02 4.12 23.77
C THR A 425 -12.08 3.15 23.07
N VAL A 426 -12.46 2.79 21.84
CA VAL A 426 -11.57 2.09 20.90
C VAL A 426 -10.80 3.13 20.10
N VAL A 427 -9.48 2.97 20.01
CA VAL A 427 -8.63 3.81 19.17
C VAL A 427 -8.61 3.21 17.76
N ALA A 428 -9.55 3.63 16.91
CA ALA A 428 -9.74 3.06 15.57
C ALA A 428 -8.45 3.00 14.72
N ALA A 429 -7.57 4.01 14.83
CA ALA A 429 -6.31 4.05 14.09
C ALA A 429 -5.28 2.99 14.53
N SER A 430 -5.45 2.37 15.70
CA SER A 430 -4.55 1.36 16.28
C SER A 430 -5.24 0.02 16.50
N THR A 431 -6.50 -0.07 16.11
CA THR A 431 -7.31 -1.29 16.11
C THR A 431 -7.30 -1.86 14.70
N THR A 432 -7.01 -3.14 14.56
CA THR A 432 -7.10 -3.84 13.27
C THR A 432 -8.39 -4.63 13.14
N ALA A 433 -9.03 -4.99 14.26
CA ALA A 433 -10.30 -5.71 14.29
C ALA A 433 -11.49 -4.80 13.98
N ASP A 434 -12.50 -5.33 13.30
CA ASP A 434 -13.70 -4.62 12.93
C ASP A 434 -14.94 -5.08 13.74
N ALA A 435 -16.12 -4.58 13.35
CA ALA A 435 -17.35 -4.85 14.08
C ALA A 435 -17.88 -6.28 13.87
N ALA A 436 -17.34 -7.01 12.89
CA ALA A 436 -17.57 -8.43 12.70
C ALA A 436 -16.87 -9.26 13.78
N ASP A 437 -15.73 -8.82 14.30
CA ASP A 437 -14.85 -9.64 15.15
C ASP A 437 -15.12 -9.40 16.63
N TYR A 438 -15.64 -8.22 17.00
CA TYR A 438 -15.95 -7.92 18.40
C TYR A 438 -17.06 -6.88 18.62
N THR A 439 -17.50 -6.79 19.88
CA THR A 439 -18.35 -5.72 20.39
C THR A 439 -17.84 -5.26 21.76
N LEU A 440 -17.53 -3.97 21.90
CA LEU A 440 -17.19 -3.37 23.19
C LEU A 440 -18.47 -3.16 24.02
N ASN A 441 -18.60 -3.84 25.17
CA ASN A 441 -19.82 -3.72 25.99
C ASN A 441 -19.74 -2.60 27.03
N THR A 442 -18.54 -2.16 27.41
CA THR A 442 -18.33 -1.12 28.43
C THR A 442 -17.70 0.13 27.83
N THR A 443 -18.48 1.21 27.76
CA THR A 443 -18.04 2.49 27.16
C THR A 443 -17.77 3.60 28.19
N SER A 444 -18.11 3.37 29.47
CA SER A 444 -17.73 4.25 30.58
C SER A 444 -17.65 3.49 31.89
N LEU A 445 -16.83 3.99 32.82
CA LEU A 445 -16.72 3.49 34.18
C LEU A 445 -17.01 4.61 35.19
N THR A 446 -17.65 4.24 36.30
CA THR A 446 -17.92 5.17 37.41
C THR A 446 -17.31 4.63 38.71
N PHE A 447 -16.55 5.48 39.39
CA PHE A 447 -15.98 5.25 40.71
C PHE A 447 -16.69 6.16 41.73
N ALA A 448 -17.12 5.58 42.85
CA ALA A 448 -17.92 6.30 43.85
C ALA A 448 -17.09 7.34 44.61
N ALA A 449 -17.72 8.46 44.98
CA ALA A 449 -17.10 9.51 45.80
C ALA A 449 -16.67 8.98 47.18
N GLY A 450 -15.62 9.57 47.76
CA GLY A 450 -15.20 9.30 49.14
C GLY A 450 -14.59 7.92 49.39
N GLN A 451 -14.29 7.14 48.34
CA GLN A 451 -13.73 5.78 48.44
C GLN A 451 -12.40 5.67 47.70
N THR A 452 -11.44 4.91 48.24
CA THR A 452 -10.12 4.67 47.65
C THR A 452 -9.99 3.25 47.08
N ASN A 453 -9.04 3.04 46.16
CA ASN A 453 -8.64 1.72 45.63
C ASN A 453 -9.80 0.89 45.01
N GLN A 454 -10.65 1.55 44.22
CA GLN A 454 -11.77 0.90 43.55
C GLN A 454 -11.34 0.21 42.25
N THR A 455 -12.00 -0.90 41.88
CA THR A 455 -11.75 -1.64 40.62
C THR A 455 -13.05 -1.85 39.86
N ARG A 456 -13.03 -1.67 38.54
CA ARG A 456 -14.17 -1.90 37.64
C ARG A 456 -13.75 -2.69 36.39
N PRO A 457 -14.55 -3.67 35.92
CA PRO A 457 -14.23 -4.41 34.69
C PRO A 457 -14.67 -3.66 33.42
N VAL A 458 -13.89 -3.83 32.35
CA VAL A 458 -14.26 -3.54 30.96
C VAL A 458 -14.39 -4.86 30.24
N THR A 459 -15.53 -5.09 29.57
CA THR A 459 -15.81 -6.35 28.87
C THR A 459 -15.92 -6.14 27.36
N ILE A 460 -15.38 -7.09 26.60
CA ILE A 460 -15.46 -7.20 25.15
C ILE A 460 -16.06 -8.57 24.80
N THR A 461 -17.04 -8.58 23.90
CA THR A 461 -17.52 -9.81 23.25
C THR A 461 -16.72 -10.02 21.97
N VAL A 462 -16.13 -11.20 21.78
CA VAL A 462 -15.42 -11.62 20.56
C VAL A 462 -16.31 -12.57 19.79
N ASN A 463 -16.46 -12.37 18.49
CA ASN A 463 -17.23 -13.22 17.60
C ASN A 463 -16.26 -14.21 16.95
N GLY A 464 -16.59 -15.49 17.01
CA GLY A 464 -15.77 -16.53 16.42
C GLY A 464 -16.26 -16.91 15.03
N ASP A 465 -15.35 -17.09 14.08
CA ASP A 465 -15.66 -17.63 12.76
C ASP A 465 -14.61 -18.65 12.28
N LEU A 466 -14.60 -18.93 10.98
CA LEU A 466 -13.71 -19.91 10.37
C LEU A 466 -12.79 -19.25 9.35
N ILE A 467 -12.56 -17.94 9.35
CA ILE A 467 -11.82 -17.18 8.34
C ILE A 467 -10.39 -16.92 8.86
N PRO A 468 -9.34 -17.48 8.21
CA PRO A 468 -7.97 -17.26 8.56
C PRO A 468 -7.62 -15.83 8.24
N GLU A 469 -7.60 -15.07 9.30
CA GLU A 469 -7.17 -13.71 9.33
C GLU A 469 -5.79 -13.63 9.99
N VAL A 470 -5.19 -12.45 9.96
CA VAL A 470 -4.04 -12.22 10.83
C VAL A 470 -4.60 -11.93 12.22
N GLY A 471 -3.92 -12.37 13.28
CA GLY A 471 -4.36 -11.99 14.62
C GLY A 471 -4.53 -10.48 14.72
N GLU A 472 -5.69 -10.06 15.21
CA GLU A 472 -6.12 -8.68 15.19
C GLU A 472 -6.02 -8.05 16.58
N VAL A 473 -6.00 -6.73 16.63
CA VAL A 473 -5.89 -6.00 17.90
C VAL A 473 -7.06 -5.06 18.04
N VAL A 474 -7.72 -5.10 19.20
CA VAL A 474 -8.59 -4.03 19.70
C VAL A 474 -7.79 -3.19 20.69
N TYR A 475 -7.50 -1.94 20.34
CA TYR A 475 -6.78 -1.04 21.22
C TYR A 475 -7.77 -0.16 22.00
N LEU A 476 -7.88 -0.42 23.30
CA LEU A 476 -8.69 0.37 24.22
C LEU A 476 -7.89 1.53 24.79
N ARG A 477 -8.57 2.65 25.05
CA ARG A 477 -8.02 3.82 25.73
C ARG A 477 -9.01 4.37 26.75
N LEU A 478 -8.48 4.77 27.91
CA LEU A 478 -9.23 5.58 28.86
C LEU A 478 -9.26 7.04 28.37
N GLY A 479 -10.46 7.62 28.35
CA GLY A 479 -10.66 9.04 28.12
C GLY A 479 -10.26 9.89 29.33
N THR A 480 -10.53 11.19 29.27
CA THR A 480 -10.29 12.11 30.39
C THR A 480 -11.26 11.79 31.52
N PRO A 481 -10.76 11.41 32.71
CA PRO A 481 -11.62 11.22 33.88
C PRO A 481 -12.06 12.59 34.43
N THR A 482 -13.21 12.62 35.11
CA THR A 482 -13.73 13.85 35.75
C THR A 482 -13.13 14.11 37.12
N SER A 483 -13.37 15.31 37.67
CA SER A 483 -13.06 15.69 39.06
C SER A 483 -11.56 15.61 39.40
N GLY A 484 -10.72 16.20 38.54
CA GLY A 484 -9.27 16.34 38.77
C GLY A 484 -8.46 15.04 38.71
N ALA A 485 -9.08 13.88 38.43
CA ALA A 485 -8.36 12.63 38.30
C ALA A 485 -7.50 12.60 37.02
N ILE A 486 -6.48 11.74 37.00
CA ILE A 486 -5.58 11.54 35.85
C ILE A 486 -5.59 10.11 35.35
N VAL A 487 -5.26 9.92 34.08
CA VAL A 487 -5.00 8.59 33.51
C VAL A 487 -3.56 8.18 33.81
N GLY A 488 -3.39 7.10 34.56
CA GLY A 488 -2.08 6.53 34.89
C GLY A 488 -1.54 5.60 33.81
N THR A 489 -0.37 5.03 34.06
CA THR A 489 0.22 4.00 33.20
C THR A 489 -0.10 2.61 33.75
N PRO A 490 -0.70 1.69 32.96
CA PRO A 490 -1.11 1.84 31.55
C PRO A 490 -2.48 2.52 31.37
N GLY A 491 -2.53 3.54 30.51
CA GLY A 491 -3.78 4.25 30.14
C GLY A 491 -4.47 3.69 28.90
N GLY A 492 -3.80 2.77 28.21
CA GLY A 492 -4.33 1.99 27.09
C GLY A 492 -4.14 0.50 27.33
N HIS A 493 -4.91 -0.30 26.61
CA HIS A 493 -4.86 -1.76 26.67
C HIS A 493 -4.99 -2.35 25.28
N ALA A 494 -3.97 -3.10 24.85
CA ALA A 494 -3.99 -3.82 23.58
C ALA A 494 -4.54 -5.24 23.78
N PHE A 495 -5.76 -5.48 23.31
CA PHE A 495 -6.37 -6.79 23.32
C PHE A 495 -6.19 -7.47 21.97
N THR A 496 -5.42 -8.56 21.90
CA THR A 496 -5.22 -9.33 20.68
C THR A 496 -6.26 -10.45 20.55
N ILE A 497 -7.08 -10.37 19.51
CA ILE A 497 -7.90 -11.48 19.04
C ILE A 497 -6.99 -12.35 18.18
N SER A 498 -6.58 -13.51 18.70
CA SER A 498 -5.63 -14.35 17.99
C SER A 498 -6.37 -15.27 17.03
N ASN A 499 -6.03 -15.17 15.74
CA ASN A 499 -6.48 -16.11 14.72
C ASN A 499 -6.11 -17.55 15.09
N ASP A 500 -7.12 -18.41 15.22
CA ASP A 500 -6.96 -19.87 15.36
C ASP A 500 -7.32 -20.65 14.08
N ASP A 501 -7.54 -19.94 12.96
CA ASP A 501 -7.77 -20.43 11.61
C ASP A 501 -6.53 -20.48 10.70
N GLN A 502 -6.52 -21.37 9.71
CA GLN A 502 -5.34 -21.63 8.85
C GLN A 502 -5.47 -21.05 7.41
N PRO A 503 -4.58 -20.14 6.94
CA PRO A 503 -4.66 -19.52 5.61
C PRO A 503 -4.32 -20.48 4.45
N PRO A 504 -4.80 -20.21 3.22
CA PRO A 504 -4.35 -20.92 2.02
C PRO A 504 -2.97 -20.39 1.60
N THR A 505 -2.02 -21.28 1.35
CA THR A 505 -0.72 -20.90 0.77
C THR A 505 -0.72 -21.11 -0.74
N ALA A 506 -0.06 -20.21 -1.48
CA ALA A 506 0.42 -20.49 -2.82
C ALA A 506 1.30 -21.76 -2.78
N GLY A 507 1.01 -22.71 -3.66
CA GLY A 507 1.27 -24.11 -3.36
C GLY A 507 2.72 -24.53 -3.25
N ASN A 508 3.04 -25.19 -2.14
CA ASN A 508 4.24 -25.99 -2.01
C ASN A 508 4.01 -27.23 -2.89
N CYS A 509 4.67 -27.31 -4.05
CA CYS A 509 4.56 -28.36 -5.08
C CYS A 509 4.92 -29.76 -4.56
N SER A 510 4.13 -30.27 -3.63
CA SER A 510 4.51 -31.36 -2.73
C SER A 510 3.33 -32.23 -2.28
N ARG A 511 2.09 -31.74 -2.44
CA ARG A 511 0.86 -32.45 -2.04
C ARG A 511 -0.09 -32.59 -3.21
N LEU A 512 -0.84 -33.69 -3.22
CA LEU A 512 -1.84 -34.00 -4.23
C LEU A 512 -3.00 -32.99 -4.21
N PHE A 513 -3.62 -32.78 -5.37
CA PHE A 513 -4.84 -31.95 -5.49
C PHE A 513 -5.71 -32.41 -6.66
N PHE A 514 -6.98 -31.98 -6.70
CA PHE A 514 -7.86 -32.29 -7.83
C PHE A 514 -7.50 -31.43 -9.05
N SER A 515 -7.11 -32.07 -10.15
CA SER A 515 -6.76 -31.39 -11.41
C SER A 515 -7.92 -31.30 -12.39
N GLU A 516 -8.86 -32.25 -12.34
CA GLU A 516 -10.04 -32.27 -13.20
C GLU A 516 -11.27 -32.80 -12.46
N TYR A 517 -12.42 -32.19 -12.74
CA TYR A 517 -13.74 -32.64 -12.31
C TYR A 517 -14.64 -32.69 -13.55
N VAL A 518 -15.33 -33.80 -13.76
CA VAL A 518 -16.25 -33.96 -14.89
C VAL A 518 -17.61 -34.34 -14.36
N GLU A 519 -18.62 -33.57 -14.75
CA GLU A 519 -20.01 -33.97 -14.68
C GLU A 519 -20.64 -33.80 -16.06
N ALA A 520 -20.87 -34.92 -16.74
CA ALA A 520 -21.43 -34.90 -18.08
C ALA A 520 -22.85 -34.33 -18.11
N SER A 521 -23.18 -33.59 -19.18
CA SER A 521 -24.54 -33.07 -19.37
C SER A 521 -25.53 -34.14 -19.81
N SER A 522 -25.00 -35.27 -20.30
CA SER A 522 -25.78 -36.45 -20.68
C SER A 522 -25.04 -37.73 -20.31
N GLY A 523 -25.81 -38.74 -19.89
CA GLY A 523 -25.25 -40.01 -19.42
C GLY A 523 -24.68 -39.93 -17.99
N ASN A 524 -23.83 -40.91 -17.64
CA ASN A 524 -23.31 -41.10 -16.29
C ASN A 524 -21.79 -40.86 -16.18
N THR A 525 -21.18 -40.19 -17.17
CA THR A 525 -19.75 -39.88 -17.11
C THR A 525 -19.49 -38.86 -16.02
N LYS A 526 -18.86 -39.33 -14.93
CA LYS A 526 -18.48 -38.53 -13.78
C LYS A 526 -17.07 -38.91 -13.35
N VAL A 527 -16.19 -37.93 -13.21
CA VAL A 527 -14.75 -38.18 -13.02
C VAL A 527 -14.17 -37.20 -12.00
N LEU A 528 -13.25 -37.71 -11.19
CA LEU A 528 -12.29 -36.92 -10.41
C LEU A 528 -10.88 -37.32 -10.83
N GLU A 529 -10.07 -36.34 -11.20
CA GLU A 529 -8.65 -36.52 -11.48
C GLU A 529 -7.82 -35.88 -10.37
N ILE A 530 -6.82 -36.60 -9.86
CA ILE A 530 -5.92 -36.15 -8.80
C ILE A 530 -4.50 -36.04 -9.37
N PHE A 531 -3.88 -34.87 -9.28
CA PHE A 531 -2.55 -34.62 -9.81
C PHE A 531 -1.46 -34.64 -8.73
N ASN A 532 -0.28 -35.14 -9.08
CA ASN A 532 0.93 -35.03 -8.28
C ASN A 532 1.84 -33.89 -8.79
N PRO A 533 1.84 -32.71 -8.14
CA PRO A 533 2.70 -31.59 -8.55
C PRO A 533 4.16 -31.74 -8.12
N SER A 534 4.50 -32.77 -7.36
CA SER A 534 5.82 -32.92 -6.78
C SER A 534 6.84 -33.50 -7.78
N PRO A 535 8.14 -33.27 -7.58
CA PRO A 535 9.18 -33.84 -8.42
C PRO A 535 9.43 -35.35 -8.15
N PHE A 536 8.67 -35.97 -7.23
CA PHE A 536 8.81 -37.37 -6.84
C PHE A 536 7.47 -38.09 -6.92
N ALA A 537 7.48 -39.43 -6.92
CA ALA A 537 6.26 -40.20 -6.80
C ALA A 537 5.66 -40.06 -5.40
N ILE A 538 4.33 -39.96 -5.29
CA ILE A 538 3.61 -39.89 -4.00
C ILE A 538 2.84 -41.19 -3.79
N ASP A 539 3.04 -41.82 -2.64
CA ASP A 539 2.28 -42.98 -2.17
C ASP A 539 0.87 -42.56 -1.71
N LEU A 540 -0.14 -43.31 -2.16
CA LEU A 540 -1.55 -43.10 -1.87
C LEU A 540 -2.03 -43.79 -0.59
N ALA A 541 -1.18 -44.60 0.08
CA ALA A 541 -1.51 -45.19 1.36
C ALA A 541 -1.95 -44.11 2.38
N GLY A 542 -3.12 -44.33 3.02
CA GLY A 542 -3.70 -43.42 4.00
C GLY A 542 -4.46 -42.22 3.41
N LYS A 543 -4.49 -42.08 2.07
CA LYS A 543 -5.23 -41.02 1.38
C LYS A 543 -6.61 -41.50 0.95
N ARG A 544 -7.59 -40.60 0.99
CA ARG A 544 -8.98 -40.91 0.63
C ARG A 544 -9.67 -39.75 -0.07
N VAL A 545 -10.63 -40.07 -0.92
CA VAL A 545 -11.63 -39.12 -1.43
C VAL A 545 -12.94 -39.34 -0.70
N SER A 546 -13.69 -38.28 -0.43
CA SER A 546 -14.96 -38.36 0.28
C SER A 546 -16.00 -37.46 -0.36
N LEU A 547 -17.15 -38.05 -0.68
CA LEU A 547 -18.31 -37.38 -1.27
C LEU A 547 -19.36 -37.11 -0.19
N TYR A 548 -19.83 -35.88 -0.12
CA TYR A 548 -20.81 -35.38 0.83
C TYR A 548 -22.04 -34.92 0.05
N THR A 549 -23.06 -35.79 0.01
CA THR A 549 -24.19 -35.59 -0.90
C THR A 549 -25.20 -34.58 -0.36
N ASN A 550 -25.69 -33.66 -1.20
CA ASN A 550 -26.79 -32.75 -0.91
C ASN A 550 -26.66 -32.01 0.44
N GLY A 551 -25.49 -31.42 0.71
CA GLY A 551 -25.21 -30.72 1.97
C GLY A 551 -25.06 -31.62 3.21
N SER A 552 -24.91 -32.93 3.04
CA SER A 552 -24.61 -33.87 4.15
C SER A 552 -23.24 -33.58 4.78
N THR A 553 -23.08 -33.91 6.06
CA THR A 553 -21.78 -33.98 6.75
C THR A 553 -21.26 -35.41 6.91
N THR A 554 -22.06 -36.41 6.51
CA THR A 554 -21.69 -37.83 6.50
C THR A 554 -21.26 -38.24 5.08
N PRO A 555 -20.02 -38.69 4.86
CA PRO A 555 -19.52 -38.97 3.52
C PRO A 555 -19.68 -40.42 3.07
N VAL A 556 -19.71 -40.60 1.74
CA VAL A 556 -19.24 -41.82 1.07
C VAL A 556 -17.72 -41.73 0.92
N VAL A 557 -16.97 -42.72 1.40
CA VAL A 557 -15.50 -42.69 1.44
C VAL A 557 -14.89 -43.70 0.47
N GLN A 558 -13.90 -43.25 -0.32
CA GLN A 558 -13.05 -44.11 -1.14
C GLN A 558 -11.60 -44.00 -0.67
N GLN A 559 -11.03 -45.10 -0.16
CA GLN A 559 -9.60 -45.21 0.12
C GLN A 559 -8.81 -45.33 -1.18
N LEU A 560 -7.68 -44.61 -1.27
CA LEU A 560 -6.79 -44.66 -2.42
C LEU A 560 -5.67 -45.69 -2.18
N THR A 561 -5.15 -46.25 -3.27
CA THR A 561 -4.08 -47.26 -3.22
C THR A 561 -3.12 -47.07 -4.38
N GLY A 562 -1.85 -47.47 -4.21
CA GLY A 562 -0.83 -47.33 -5.24
C GLY A 562 -0.02 -46.04 -5.07
N SER A 563 0.58 -45.55 -6.15
CA SER A 563 1.39 -44.33 -6.13
C SER A 563 1.21 -43.55 -7.43
N ILE A 564 1.23 -42.23 -7.36
CA ILE A 564 1.18 -41.34 -8.53
C ILE A 564 2.59 -40.87 -8.83
N ALA A 565 3.10 -41.08 -10.05
CA ALA A 565 4.44 -40.61 -10.43
C ALA A 565 4.51 -39.07 -10.45
N ALA A 566 5.73 -38.52 -10.47
CA ALA A 566 5.95 -37.07 -10.53
C ALA A 566 5.30 -36.48 -11.80
N GLY A 567 4.39 -35.52 -11.63
CA GLY A 567 3.65 -34.91 -12.74
C GLY A 567 2.61 -35.80 -13.41
N ASP A 568 2.27 -36.92 -12.79
CA ASP A 568 1.25 -37.84 -13.27
C ASP A 568 -0.09 -37.60 -12.56
N VAL A 569 -1.14 -38.27 -13.02
CA VAL A 569 -2.51 -38.16 -12.49
C VAL A 569 -3.05 -39.51 -12.01
N TYR A 570 -4.11 -39.48 -11.22
CA TYR A 570 -4.90 -40.64 -10.81
C TYR A 570 -6.37 -40.38 -11.02
N ILE A 571 -7.04 -41.26 -11.78
CA ILE A 571 -8.38 -41.05 -12.28
C ILE A 571 -9.37 -41.97 -11.58
N ILE A 572 -10.38 -41.35 -10.95
CA ILE A 572 -11.53 -42.05 -10.37
C ILE A 572 -12.75 -41.76 -11.23
N ALA A 573 -13.29 -42.78 -11.88
CA ALA A 573 -14.44 -42.66 -12.77
C ALA A 573 -15.70 -43.36 -12.23
N ASN A 574 -16.85 -42.91 -12.68
CA ASN A 574 -18.09 -43.66 -12.53
C ASN A 574 -18.08 -44.88 -13.46
N ALA A 575 -18.56 -46.04 -13.00
CA ALA A 575 -18.64 -47.25 -13.82
C ALA A 575 -19.53 -47.08 -15.08
N GLY A 576 -20.45 -46.11 -15.07
CA GLY A 576 -21.29 -45.74 -16.21
C GLY A 576 -20.67 -44.70 -17.15
N SER A 577 -19.39 -44.36 -17.00
CA SER A 577 -18.69 -43.41 -17.88
C SER A 577 -18.47 -43.98 -19.28
N VAL A 578 -18.30 -43.10 -20.27
CA VAL A 578 -18.00 -43.50 -21.65
C VAL A 578 -16.69 -44.31 -21.74
N ALA A 579 -16.60 -45.20 -22.74
CA ALA A 579 -15.50 -46.17 -22.85
C ALA A 579 -14.11 -45.53 -22.95
N SER A 580 -13.99 -44.33 -23.55
CA SER A 580 -12.72 -43.61 -23.60
C SER A 580 -12.25 -43.19 -22.21
N VAL A 581 -13.14 -42.70 -21.35
CA VAL A 581 -12.82 -42.32 -19.96
C VAL A 581 -12.52 -43.56 -19.11
N LEU A 582 -13.26 -44.65 -19.30
CA LEU A 582 -13.02 -45.90 -18.58
C LEU A 582 -11.67 -46.55 -18.95
N ALA A 583 -11.16 -46.29 -20.15
CA ALA A 583 -9.85 -46.80 -20.58
C ALA A 583 -8.69 -46.13 -19.84
N ASP A 584 -8.88 -44.88 -19.41
CA ASP A 584 -7.89 -44.09 -18.68
C ASP A 584 -8.08 -44.14 -17.15
N ALA A 585 -9.19 -44.73 -16.67
CA ALA A 585 -9.51 -44.76 -15.24
C ALA A 585 -8.64 -45.76 -14.46
N ASP A 586 -7.98 -45.28 -13.41
CA ASP A 586 -7.27 -46.14 -12.44
C ASP A 586 -8.23 -46.87 -11.50
N LEU A 587 -9.39 -46.26 -11.23
CA LEU A 587 -10.39 -46.81 -10.33
C LEU A 587 -11.81 -46.43 -10.76
N THR A 588 -12.74 -47.38 -10.62
CA THR A 588 -14.17 -47.07 -10.63
C THR A 588 -14.73 -47.05 -9.21
N SER A 589 -15.51 -46.02 -8.86
CA SER A 589 -16.01 -45.85 -7.48
C SER A 589 -17.31 -45.06 -7.39
N ASN A 590 -18.13 -45.39 -6.38
CA ASN A 590 -19.36 -44.67 -6.05
C ASN A 590 -19.11 -43.27 -5.46
N VAL A 591 -17.87 -42.92 -5.11
CA VAL A 591 -17.51 -41.54 -4.71
C VAL A 591 -17.73 -40.51 -5.83
N THR A 592 -17.92 -40.99 -7.07
CA THR A 592 -18.26 -40.17 -8.24
C THR A 592 -19.75 -40.00 -8.46
N PHE A 593 -20.62 -40.36 -7.51
CA PHE A 593 -22.08 -40.25 -7.70
C PHE A 593 -22.61 -38.81 -7.57
N PHE A 594 -21.73 -37.83 -7.49
CA PHE A 594 -22.06 -36.42 -7.37
C PHE A 594 -22.90 -35.88 -8.54
N ASN A 595 -23.79 -34.91 -8.32
CA ASN A 595 -24.65 -34.29 -9.33
C ASN A 595 -24.54 -32.75 -9.31
N GLY A 596 -23.34 -32.27 -9.01
CA GLY A 596 -22.94 -30.88 -9.16
C GLY A 596 -23.22 -30.00 -7.95
N ASP A 597 -24.17 -30.36 -7.10
CA ASP A 597 -24.45 -29.65 -5.85
C ASP A 597 -23.84 -30.32 -4.60
N ASP A 598 -23.01 -31.34 -4.79
CA ASP A 598 -22.34 -32.05 -3.70
C ASP A 598 -20.96 -31.46 -3.38
N ALA A 599 -20.50 -31.72 -2.16
CA ALA A 599 -19.13 -31.41 -1.76
C ALA A 599 -18.24 -32.66 -1.83
N ILE A 600 -17.00 -32.49 -2.25
CA ILE A 600 -16.01 -33.56 -2.43
C ILE A 600 -14.70 -33.11 -1.80
N ALA A 601 -14.07 -33.96 -1.01
CA ALA A 601 -12.79 -33.65 -0.37
C ALA A 601 -11.76 -34.77 -0.56
N LEU A 602 -10.51 -34.37 -0.79
CA LEU A 602 -9.32 -35.23 -0.79
C LEU A 602 -8.62 -35.10 0.57
N PHE A 603 -8.27 -36.22 1.20
CA PHE A 603 -7.59 -36.24 2.51
C PHE A 603 -6.30 -37.06 2.50
N ASP A 604 -5.39 -36.72 3.40
CA ASP A 604 -4.24 -37.53 3.84
C ASP A 604 -4.35 -37.76 5.35
N GLY A 605 -4.79 -38.94 5.77
CA GLY A 605 -5.22 -39.17 7.16
C GLY A 605 -6.37 -38.24 7.56
N THR A 606 -6.10 -37.32 8.49
CA THR A 606 -7.05 -36.29 8.96
C THR A 606 -6.92 -34.97 8.21
N ASP A 607 -5.85 -34.74 7.46
CA ASP A 607 -5.61 -33.48 6.76
C ASP A 607 -6.45 -33.41 5.48
N THR A 608 -7.19 -32.32 5.28
CA THR A 608 -7.82 -32.02 3.98
C THR A 608 -6.77 -31.46 3.03
N LEU A 609 -6.54 -32.14 1.90
CA LEU A 609 -5.64 -31.70 0.85
C LEU A 609 -6.30 -30.72 -0.12
N ASP A 610 -7.54 -30.99 -0.52
CA ASP A 610 -8.28 -30.20 -1.50
C ASP A 610 -9.78 -30.43 -1.36
N VAL A 611 -10.60 -29.46 -1.78
CA VAL A 611 -12.05 -29.56 -1.75
C VAL A 611 -12.70 -28.98 -3.01
N ILE A 612 -13.79 -29.62 -3.44
CA ILE A 612 -14.76 -29.11 -4.41
C ILE A 612 -16.08 -28.93 -3.66
N GLY A 613 -16.58 -27.70 -3.56
CA GLY A 613 -17.76 -27.37 -2.77
C GLY A 613 -17.54 -27.24 -1.26
N VAL A 614 -18.58 -26.90 -0.51
CA VAL A 614 -18.54 -26.71 0.95
C VAL A 614 -19.28 -27.84 1.65
N ILE A 615 -18.56 -28.63 2.47
CA ILE A 615 -19.14 -29.73 3.25
C ILE A 615 -20.21 -29.19 4.20
N GLY A 616 -21.36 -29.85 4.27
CA GLY A 616 -22.48 -29.41 5.11
C GLY A 616 -23.36 -28.32 4.48
N GLN A 617 -23.06 -27.86 3.26
CA GLN A 617 -23.84 -26.86 2.55
C GLN A 617 -24.34 -27.39 1.21
N GLN A 618 -25.55 -26.98 0.83
CA GLN A 618 -26.11 -27.24 -0.49
C GLN A 618 -26.13 -25.92 -1.29
N PRO A 619 -25.45 -25.85 -2.45
CA PRO A 619 -25.47 -24.68 -3.32
C PRO A 619 -26.82 -24.59 -4.07
N ALA A 620 -26.96 -23.57 -4.92
CA ALA A 620 -28.09 -23.51 -5.85
C ALA A 620 -28.11 -24.73 -6.78
N ALA A 621 -29.27 -25.06 -7.36
CA ALA A 621 -29.44 -26.22 -8.26
C ALA A 621 -28.53 -26.21 -9.50
N SER A 622 -27.92 -25.06 -9.82
CA SER A 622 -26.90 -24.93 -10.86
C SER A 622 -25.51 -25.44 -10.44
N GLY A 623 -25.35 -25.89 -9.19
CA GLY A 623 -24.08 -26.29 -8.60
C GLY A 623 -23.25 -25.10 -8.09
N TRP A 624 -22.02 -25.41 -7.71
CA TRP A 624 -21.04 -24.45 -7.22
C TRP A 624 -20.51 -23.56 -8.35
N VAL A 625 -20.54 -22.24 -8.14
CA VAL A 625 -20.11 -21.25 -9.14
C VAL A 625 -18.59 -21.19 -9.25
N ILE A 626 -18.07 -21.12 -10.49
CA ILE A 626 -16.65 -20.93 -10.77
C ILE A 626 -16.38 -19.46 -11.18
N PRO A 627 -15.51 -18.73 -10.47
CA PRO A 627 -15.10 -17.38 -10.85
C PRO A 627 -14.46 -17.35 -12.23
N GLY A 628 -15.03 -16.55 -13.14
CA GLY A 628 -14.64 -16.51 -14.55
C GLY A 628 -15.58 -17.28 -15.50
N GLY A 629 -16.61 -17.95 -14.96
CA GLY A 629 -17.70 -18.56 -15.73
C GLY A 629 -17.81 -20.07 -15.53
N GLY A 630 -19.04 -20.58 -15.54
CA GLY A 630 -19.36 -22.00 -15.35
C GLY A 630 -19.74 -22.37 -13.92
N THR A 631 -20.15 -23.62 -13.75
CA THR A 631 -20.51 -24.24 -12.46
C THR A 631 -20.05 -25.70 -12.45
N THR A 632 -20.15 -26.38 -11.31
CA THR A 632 -19.90 -27.83 -11.22
C THR A 632 -20.96 -28.66 -11.94
N THR A 633 -22.22 -28.22 -12.00
CA THR A 633 -23.28 -28.96 -12.70
C THR A 633 -23.08 -28.95 -14.22
N ASN A 634 -23.15 -30.12 -14.84
CA ASN A 634 -23.07 -30.32 -16.29
C ASN A 634 -21.85 -29.65 -16.95
N ASN A 635 -20.68 -29.74 -16.30
CA ASN A 635 -19.47 -29.10 -16.79
C ASN A 635 -18.24 -29.96 -16.54
N THR A 636 -17.22 -29.70 -17.34
CA THR A 636 -15.85 -30.14 -17.10
C THR A 636 -15.07 -28.97 -16.55
N LEU A 637 -14.48 -29.16 -15.38
CA LEU A 637 -13.64 -28.18 -14.72
C LEU A 637 -12.21 -28.68 -14.72
N VAL A 638 -11.29 -27.83 -15.20
CA VAL A 638 -9.85 -28.10 -15.18
C VAL A 638 -9.19 -27.10 -14.27
N ARG A 639 -8.27 -27.56 -13.43
CA ARG A 639 -7.48 -26.68 -12.55
C ARG A 639 -6.53 -25.83 -13.40
N LYS A 640 -6.28 -24.58 -13.01
CA LYS A 640 -5.32 -23.70 -13.71
C LYS A 640 -3.90 -24.22 -13.53
N ASN A 641 -3.08 -24.10 -14.57
CA ASN A 641 -1.69 -24.57 -14.54
C ASN A 641 -0.79 -23.82 -13.53
N THR A 642 -1.20 -22.64 -13.04
CA THR A 642 -0.49 -21.90 -12.00
C THR A 642 -0.69 -22.49 -10.60
N VAL A 643 -1.54 -23.52 -10.46
CA VAL A 643 -1.85 -24.15 -9.18
C VAL A 643 -0.80 -25.20 -8.84
N GLY A 644 -0.29 -25.12 -7.61
CA GLY A 644 0.74 -26.03 -7.11
C GLY A 644 0.36 -26.89 -5.92
N GLN A 645 -0.80 -26.64 -5.30
CA GLN A 645 -1.36 -27.49 -4.25
C GLN A 645 -2.88 -27.29 -4.18
N GLY A 646 -3.58 -28.20 -3.50
CA GLY A 646 -5.02 -28.12 -3.27
C GLY A 646 -5.39 -27.04 -2.26
N ASP A 647 -6.66 -26.66 -2.21
CA ASP A 647 -7.17 -25.76 -1.19
C ASP A 647 -8.25 -26.49 -0.40
N ALA A 648 -8.08 -26.58 0.93
CA ALA A 648 -9.07 -27.17 1.81
C ALA A 648 -10.38 -26.35 1.88
N ARG A 649 -10.46 -25.19 1.21
CA ARG A 649 -11.64 -24.32 1.20
C ARG A 649 -12.08 -23.90 -0.19
N TRP A 650 -13.34 -24.20 -0.48
CA TRP A 650 -13.91 -23.95 -1.79
C TRP A 650 -14.02 -22.48 -2.17
N SER A 651 -14.30 -21.58 -1.23
CA SER A 651 -14.43 -20.13 -1.51
C SER A 651 -13.17 -19.53 -2.16
N ARG A 652 -12.03 -20.18 -2.00
CA ARG A 652 -10.73 -19.78 -2.56
C ARG A 652 -10.32 -20.70 -3.69
N GLY A 653 -10.46 -22.02 -3.47
CA GLY A 653 -10.20 -23.04 -4.47
C GLY A 653 -11.03 -22.86 -5.75
N ALA A 654 -12.26 -22.35 -5.67
CA ALA A 654 -13.13 -22.14 -6.82
C ALA A 654 -12.47 -21.26 -7.90
N ALA A 655 -11.79 -20.17 -7.51
CA ALA A 655 -11.13 -19.26 -8.44
C ALA A 655 -9.94 -19.88 -9.19
N THR A 656 -9.49 -21.06 -8.77
CA THR A 656 -8.37 -21.77 -9.37
C THR A 656 -8.82 -22.79 -10.43
N TRP A 657 -10.13 -23.02 -10.54
CA TRP A 657 -10.73 -23.82 -11.61
C TRP A 657 -11.04 -22.98 -12.84
N GLN A 658 -11.13 -23.64 -13.98
CA GLN A 658 -11.63 -23.11 -15.23
C GLN A 658 -12.64 -24.10 -15.81
N ALA A 659 -13.86 -23.63 -16.08
CA ALA A 659 -14.84 -24.41 -16.82
C ALA A 659 -14.45 -24.46 -18.30
N VAL A 660 -14.42 -25.65 -18.89
CA VAL A 660 -14.11 -25.86 -20.31
C VAL A 660 -15.33 -26.33 -21.12
N GLY A 661 -16.49 -26.48 -20.47
CA GLY A 661 -17.75 -26.86 -21.09
C GLY A 661 -18.21 -28.27 -20.71
N ALA A 662 -19.45 -28.59 -21.06
CA ALA A 662 -20.02 -29.91 -20.87
C ALA A 662 -19.35 -30.95 -21.79
N ASP A 663 -19.22 -32.18 -21.29
CA ASP A 663 -18.82 -33.35 -22.08
C ASP A 663 -17.45 -33.22 -22.79
N VAL A 664 -16.53 -32.50 -22.16
CA VAL A 664 -15.14 -32.36 -22.62
C VAL A 664 -14.26 -33.34 -21.84
N TYR A 665 -13.67 -34.30 -22.53
CA TYR A 665 -12.84 -35.35 -21.90
C TYR A 665 -11.38 -35.31 -22.35
N THR A 666 -10.98 -34.27 -23.09
CA THR A 666 -9.68 -34.20 -23.77
C THR A 666 -8.50 -33.97 -22.85
N ASN A 667 -8.72 -33.56 -21.60
CA ASN A 667 -7.65 -33.34 -20.63
C ASN A 667 -7.45 -34.50 -19.66
N ILE A 668 -8.41 -35.44 -19.60
CA ILE A 668 -8.32 -36.61 -18.73
C ILE A 668 -7.05 -37.39 -19.07
N GLY A 669 -6.29 -37.73 -18.03
CA GLY A 669 -5.02 -38.45 -18.15
C GLY A 669 -3.82 -37.54 -18.14
N SER A 670 -3.97 -36.22 -18.02
CA SER A 670 -2.84 -35.30 -17.93
C SER A 670 -3.21 -33.93 -17.34
N HIS A 671 -2.29 -33.34 -16.57
CA HIS A 671 -2.45 -31.98 -16.07
C HIS A 671 -1.20 -31.13 -16.31
N SER A 672 -1.37 -29.98 -16.97
CA SER A 672 -0.28 -29.01 -17.11
C SER A 672 -0.10 -28.22 -15.82
N SER A 673 1.12 -28.18 -15.25
CA SER A 673 1.41 -27.43 -14.02
C SER A 673 2.73 -26.65 -14.08
N SER A 674 2.72 -25.46 -13.50
CA SER A 674 3.88 -24.58 -13.30
C SER A 674 4.83 -25.08 -12.21
N CYS A 675 4.38 -26.00 -11.34
CA CYS A 675 5.24 -26.69 -10.39
C CYS A 675 6.35 -27.51 -11.04
N LEU A 676 6.11 -27.93 -12.28
CA LEU A 676 7.06 -28.65 -13.10
C LEU A 676 7.70 -27.63 -14.05
N THR A 677 8.66 -26.86 -13.55
CA THR A 677 9.45 -25.96 -14.41
C THR A 677 10.25 -26.81 -15.39
N LEU A 678 9.85 -26.73 -16.66
CA LEU A 678 10.60 -27.22 -17.81
C LEU A 678 11.98 -26.55 -17.83
N GLY A 679 12.98 -27.17 -17.20
CA GLY A 679 14.36 -26.96 -17.61
C GLY A 679 14.45 -27.35 -19.08
N THR A 680 14.49 -26.36 -19.97
CA THR A 680 14.71 -26.47 -21.43
C THR A 680 14.12 -27.72 -22.08
N LYS A 681 13.04 -27.56 -22.87
CA LYS A 681 12.52 -28.54 -23.84
C LYS A 681 13.61 -29.49 -24.37
N ALA A 682 13.77 -30.66 -23.73
CA ALA A 682 14.21 -31.82 -24.46
C ALA A 682 13.12 -32.05 -25.52
N PRO A 683 13.46 -32.28 -26.79
CA PRO A 683 12.46 -32.63 -27.78
C PRO A 683 11.67 -33.81 -27.22
N ALA A 684 10.36 -33.84 -27.46
CA ALA A 684 9.46 -34.90 -27.02
C ALA A 684 10.22 -36.23 -26.97
N ILE A 685 10.51 -36.72 -25.75
CA ILE A 685 10.76 -38.14 -25.61
C ILE A 685 9.37 -38.73 -25.70
N SER A 686 8.93 -38.91 -26.95
CA SER A 686 8.13 -40.07 -27.25
C SER A 686 8.87 -41.22 -26.58
N THR A 687 8.18 -41.97 -25.74
CA THR A 687 8.70 -43.21 -25.17
C THR A 687 8.92 -44.18 -26.32
N ASN A 688 9.95 -43.95 -27.12
CA ASN A 688 10.47 -44.81 -28.16
C ASN A 688 11.73 -45.43 -27.60
N LYS A 689 11.52 -46.48 -26.81
CA LYS A 689 12.48 -47.06 -25.87
C LYS A 689 13.77 -47.47 -26.61
N LEU A 690 14.83 -46.65 -26.51
CA LEU A 690 16.17 -47.02 -26.96
C LEU A 690 16.65 -48.20 -26.09
N GLU A 691 16.70 -49.38 -26.68
CA GLU A 691 17.16 -50.60 -26.01
C GLU A 691 18.66 -50.71 -26.15
N VAL A 692 19.34 -50.91 -25.02
CA VAL A 692 20.78 -51.12 -24.95
C VAL A 692 21.06 -52.31 -24.06
N TYR A 693 21.62 -53.38 -24.63
CA TYR A 693 21.84 -54.64 -23.92
C TYR A 693 23.02 -55.45 -24.50
N PRO A 694 23.64 -56.36 -23.73
CA PRO A 694 23.50 -56.45 -22.28
C PRO A 694 24.14 -55.22 -21.60
N THR A 695 23.60 -54.84 -20.45
CA THR A 695 24.27 -53.90 -19.55
C THR A 695 24.28 -54.54 -18.15
N PRO A 696 25.43 -55.05 -17.65
CA PRO A 696 26.78 -54.84 -18.17
C PRO A 696 27.14 -55.62 -19.45
N ALA A 697 27.90 -55.00 -20.37
CA ALA A 697 28.51 -55.65 -21.53
C ALA A 697 29.99 -55.94 -21.30
N THR A 698 30.43 -57.16 -21.60
CA THR A 698 31.84 -57.57 -21.49
C THR A 698 32.56 -57.61 -22.83
N GLN A 699 31.83 -57.78 -23.94
CA GLN A 699 32.45 -57.84 -25.28
C GLN A 699 31.69 -57.04 -26.32
N GLN A 700 30.37 -57.24 -26.38
CA GLN A 700 29.51 -56.60 -27.35
C GLN A 700 28.36 -55.88 -26.66
N LEU A 701 28.00 -54.72 -27.21
CA LEU A 701 26.86 -53.92 -26.79
C LEU A 701 25.91 -53.80 -27.97
N HIS A 702 24.67 -54.24 -27.80
CA HIS A 702 23.62 -54.14 -28.80
C HIS A 702 22.78 -52.91 -28.54
N VAL A 703 22.46 -52.18 -29.61
CA VAL A 703 21.69 -50.94 -29.57
C VAL A 703 20.57 -51.05 -30.59
N ARG A 704 19.32 -50.91 -30.12
CA ARG A 704 18.12 -51.05 -30.94
C ARG A 704 17.11 -49.94 -30.63
N LEU A 705 16.42 -49.48 -31.67
CA LEU A 705 15.28 -48.55 -31.58
C LEU A 705 14.03 -49.24 -32.14
N PRO A 706 13.33 -50.08 -31.34
CA PRO A 706 12.25 -50.94 -31.82
C PRO A 706 11.08 -50.19 -32.46
N GLU A 707 10.83 -48.97 -31.99
CA GLU A 707 9.70 -48.15 -32.41
C GLU A 707 10.01 -47.26 -33.62
N LEU A 708 11.26 -47.27 -34.12
CA LEU A 708 11.57 -46.63 -35.38
C LEU A 708 11.03 -47.51 -36.52
N ALA A 709 9.79 -47.25 -36.95
CA ALA A 709 9.09 -48.08 -37.94
C ALA A 709 9.80 -48.16 -39.31
N VAL A 710 10.53 -47.09 -39.69
CA VAL A 710 11.20 -46.97 -40.98
C VAL A 710 12.72 -47.13 -40.82
N ARG A 711 13.33 -48.00 -41.63
CA ARG A 711 14.80 -48.17 -41.66
C ARG A 711 15.49 -46.88 -42.08
N THR A 712 16.23 -46.29 -41.15
CA THR A 712 16.87 -44.98 -41.31
C THR A 712 18.33 -45.03 -40.85
N GLU A 713 19.24 -44.32 -41.53
CA GLU A 713 20.63 -44.22 -41.10
C GLU A 713 20.73 -43.49 -39.75
N ALA A 714 21.44 -44.10 -38.81
CA ALA A 714 21.66 -43.61 -37.46
C ALA A 714 23.16 -43.48 -37.16
N THR A 715 23.55 -42.49 -36.36
CA THR A 715 24.89 -42.40 -35.75
C THR A 715 24.82 -42.74 -34.28
N ILE A 716 25.50 -43.80 -33.86
CA ILE A 716 25.56 -44.29 -32.48
C ILE A 716 26.91 -43.88 -31.90
N SER A 717 26.93 -43.24 -30.74
CA SER A 717 28.14 -42.78 -30.05
C SER A 717 28.11 -43.16 -28.57
N LEU A 718 29.25 -43.62 -28.03
CA LEU A 718 29.46 -43.83 -26.60
C LEU A 718 30.34 -42.72 -26.04
N PHE A 719 29.96 -42.23 -24.86
CA PHE A 719 30.68 -41.22 -24.11
C PHE A 719 31.06 -41.77 -22.73
N ASN A 720 32.31 -41.58 -22.31
CA ASN A 720 32.74 -41.95 -20.96
C ASN A 720 32.13 -41.03 -19.88
N ALA A 721 32.37 -41.32 -18.61
CA ALA A 721 31.86 -40.51 -17.49
C ALA A 721 32.33 -39.04 -17.49
N LEU A 722 33.41 -38.72 -18.20
CA LEU A 722 33.89 -37.34 -18.40
C LEU A 722 33.23 -36.66 -19.60
N GLY A 723 32.28 -37.33 -20.27
CA GLY A 723 31.57 -36.79 -21.44
C GLY A 723 32.38 -36.83 -22.74
N GLN A 724 33.52 -37.52 -22.78
CA GLN A 724 34.33 -37.65 -24.00
C GLN A 724 33.79 -38.78 -24.88
N GLN A 725 33.62 -38.53 -26.18
CA GLN A 725 33.20 -39.58 -27.12
C GLN A 725 34.32 -40.59 -27.30
N VAL A 726 34.11 -41.83 -26.84
CA VAL A 726 35.10 -42.90 -26.90
C VAL A 726 34.87 -43.86 -28.06
N LEU A 727 33.66 -43.91 -28.59
CA LEU A 727 33.31 -44.78 -29.71
C LEU A 727 32.18 -44.16 -30.53
N THR A 728 32.20 -44.31 -31.85
CA THR A 728 31.10 -43.91 -32.73
C THR A 728 30.96 -44.83 -33.94
N ARG A 729 29.73 -45.06 -34.39
CA ARG A 729 29.40 -45.93 -35.52
C ARG A 729 28.16 -45.42 -36.24
N ARG A 730 28.19 -45.35 -37.57
CA ARG A 730 26.97 -45.17 -38.38
C ARG A 730 26.42 -46.51 -38.83
N GLN A 731 25.11 -46.69 -38.68
CA GLN A 731 24.40 -47.90 -39.09
C GLN A 731 22.91 -47.59 -39.29
N VAL A 732 22.26 -48.30 -40.21
CA VAL A 732 20.81 -48.21 -40.40
C VAL A 732 20.09 -48.94 -39.24
N LEU A 733 19.19 -48.24 -38.57
CA LEU A 733 18.31 -48.76 -37.51
C LEU A 733 16.83 -48.65 -37.94
N GLY A 734 15.96 -49.45 -37.33
CA GLY A 734 14.50 -49.40 -37.55
C GLY A 734 13.90 -50.64 -38.23
N GLY A 735 12.60 -50.85 -38.04
CA GLY A 735 11.90 -52.11 -38.28
C GLY A 735 12.08 -53.11 -37.11
N ALA A 736 11.15 -54.04 -36.93
CA ALA A 736 11.01 -54.88 -35.74
C ALA A 736 12.17 -55.84 -35.39
N SER A 737 13.32 -55.77 -36.06
CA SER A 737 14.46 -56.67 -35.85
C SER A 737 15.84 -56.09 -36.23
N ALA A 738 15.96 -54.80 -36.55
CA ALA A 738 17.25 -54.21 -36.88
C ALA A 738 17.96 -53.66 -35.63
N GLU A 739 19.09 -54.28 -35.26
CA GLU A 739 19.97 -53.86 -34.16
C GLU A 739 21.39 -53.56 -34.66
N ALA A 740 22.11 -52.70 -33.93
CA ALA A 740 23.53 -52.45 -34.12
C ALA A 740 24.34 -53.08 -32.99
N THR A 741 25.42 -53.77 -33.34
CA THR A 741 26.34 -54.39 -32.38
C THR A 741 27.63 -53.58 -32.34
N LEU A 742 28.05 -53.12 -31.16
CA LEU A 742 29.29 -52.39 -30.95
C LEU A 742 30.27 -53.27 -30.17
N ASP A 743 31.51 -53.39 -30.65
CA ASP A 743 32.58 -54.07 -29.91
C ASP A 743 33.12 -53.11 -28.84
N VAL A 744 33.01 -53.52 -27.57
CA VAL A 744 33.39 -52.71 -26.41
C VAL A 744 34.58 -53.28 -25.64
N ARG A 745 35.23 -54.35 -26.15
CA ARG A 745 36.36 -55.02 -25.47
C ARG A 745 37.56 -54.10 -25.20
N SER A 746 37.73 -53.06 -26.00
CA SER A 746 38.81 -52.08 -25.85
C SER A 746 38.46 -50.93 -24.91
N LEU A 747 37.22 -50.82 -24.44
CA LEU A 747 36.78 -49.75 -23.55
C LEU A 747 37.05 -50.14 -22.08
N PRO A 748 37.58 -49.22 -21.24
CA PRO A 748 37.74 -49.46 -19.81
C PRO A 748 36.40 -49.79 -19.12
N ALA A 749 36.46 -50.54 -18.02
CA ALA A 749 35.27 -50.81 -17.22
C ALA A 749 34.68 -49.50 -16.66
N GLY A 750 33.37 -49.32 -16.76
CA GLY A 750 32.72 -48.10 -16.30
C GLY A 750 31.31 -47.88 -16.86
N LEU A 751 30.68 -46.79 -16.41
CA LEU A 751 29.39 -46.34 -16.92
C LEU A 751 29.61 -45.41 -18.13
N TYR A 752 28.92 -45.71 -19.23
CA TYR A 752 28.96 -44.97 -20.48
C TYR A 752 27.58 -44.45 -20.84
N THR A 753 27.54 -43.26 -21.42
CA THR A 753 26.32 -42.73 -22.06
C THR A 753 26.31 -43.15 -23.51
N VAL A 754 25.25 -43.83 -23.94
CA VAL A 754 24.99 -44.16 -25.34
C VAL A 754 24.08 -43.09 -25.93
N ARG A 755 24.46 -42.51 -27.06
CA ARG A 755 23.64 -41.57 -27.83
C ARG A 755 23.44 -42.09 -29.24
N VAL A 756 22.21 -42.14 -29.71
CA VAL A 756 21.85 -42.48 -31.09
C VAL A 756 21.21 -41.26 -31.75
N ALA A 757 21.77 -40.81 -32.87
CA ALA A 757 21.25 -39.72 -33.67
C ALA A 757 20.63 -40.26 -34.95
N VAL A 758 19.36 -39.94 -35.22
CA VAL A 758 18.65 -40.29 -36.47
C VAL A 758 18.07 -39.01 -37.06
N GLY A 759 18.63 -38.53 -38.17
CA GLY A 759 18.33 -37.19 -38.69
C GLY A 759 18.63 -36.11 -37.64
N ASN A 760 17.62 -35.31 -37.29
CA ASN A 760 17.70 -34.28 -36.24
C ASN A 760 17.30 -34.78 -34.84
N ASN A 761 16.87 -36.03 -34.71
CA ASN A 761 16.43 -36.61 -33.44
C ASN A 761 17.58 -37.30 -32.73
N PHE A 762 17.62 -37.20 -31.40
CA PHE A 762 18.61 -37.84 -30.55
C PHE A 762 17.95 -38.67 -29.46
N TYR A 763 18.42 -39.90 -29.29
CA TYR A 763 18.01 -40.84 -28.26
C TYR A 763 19.22 -41.12 -27.37
N THR A 764 19.03 -41.21 -26.06
CA THR A 764 20.12 -41.49 -25.13
C THR A 764 19.76 -42.58 -24.14
N SER A 765 20.72 -43.43 -23.80
CA SER A 765 20.61 -44.47 -22.77
C SER A 765 21.95 -44.62 -22.06
N ARG A 766 22.04 -45.53 -21.09
CA ARG A 766 23.26 -45.84 -20.34
C ARG A 766 23.65 -47.30 -20.55
N ALA A 767 24.96 -47.54 -20.61
CA ALA A 767 25.53 -48.88 -20.65
C ALA A 767 26.66 -48.99 -19.64
N ILE A 768 26.75 -50.12 -18.95
CA ILE A 768 27.90 -50.47 -18.12
C ILE A 768 28.80 -51.38 -18.97
N VAL A 769 30.08 -51.07 -19.09
CA VAL A 769 31.09 -51.96 -19.68
C VAL A 769 31.91 -52.58 -18.55
N GLN A 770 32.18 -53.87 -18.64
CA GLN A 770 33.04 -54.62 -17.71
C GLN A 770 34.13 -55.36 -18.51
N PRO A 771 35.25 -55.75 -17.86
CA PRO A 771 36.36 -56.43 -18.53
C PRO A 771 35.98 -57.79 -19.14
#